data_AF-A0A947S1J2-F1
#
_entry.id   AF-A0A947S1J2-F1
#
_cell.length_a   1.000
_cell.length_b   1.000
_cell.length_c   1.000
_cell.angle_alpha   90.00
_cell.angle_beta   90.00
_cell.angle_gamma   90.00
#
_symmetry.space_group_name_H-M   'P 1'
#
loop_
_entity.id
_entity.type
_entity.pdbx_description
1 polymer ?
#
loop_
_entity_poly.entity_id
_entity_poly.type
_entity_poly.pdbx_seq_one_letter_code
_entity_poly.pdbx_strand_id
1 'polypeptide(L)'
;MRGEQEKIAYIESQAESDPAILEFLERLDADELKEYDDRKWMGQHEELRNGVREMCSLPVNEETWGKIVSKLHEIDFLGALSSPEVVRNPAVDKQDLMHRLIEKQSPWIDEMFESCRDQLTNLDEIFDYFWKYGHYYMILGHLEDFEQYVSDHQRLVDRALKHGVTGNWEAVIENLDKLKGVDKEEVFDEAYERLWVYAEKNKDQKEFNELYAIVGENIHKLPEIGSDRADEVIAGLINMDRLDLAERVNQKTGIPDKLLHEVSKKYKGRVDLRLFVLAQQIYEEEPAEDFRALGVQETGEKGLQELIEVYQRERSRIISGDFSLEDFQNSVFDTMFKSIVRFGYAEYGDQNEAVFRAKVELYYSNESQYVSLNEAYVASEPVRVFRYDGKAQDEFQFPEPVQHRLNVLLHSIEEARRFAGQDEGANLLLERIREKRSKAVLELAERIESQENEKAKIAFSDLQANLEALDLEELKNPQEMFVTLRKSNFFEEELRQAMFYFAFLNHPNFLEKRVGEFNRENSSIDELSWVHNFTGHVALQATLLPYFKNNKARKELKSLLNTSALKQGISQYSNLPTKGSKSMRFDPHRDLLTEFSGYIADACWTEGDVDDEENIFEGEVVSILDEFPNVVSENFVINPDTENEKFGGATLLIETESKDNEKLLVITGINPLENVINQLSPRDFLKQYLIHLDKAAKRLERKTAITIDDHSGGSATNRPTFFAYLSKIKPYLKKVTLKSKEDTEFNGYDIREDTYLISVEDLERIEKELNL
;
A
#
# COMPACT_ATOMS: atom_id res chain seq x y z
N MET A 1 62.98 -23.19 -4.13
CA MET A 1 63.63 -22.02 -3.50
C MET A 1 64.70 -21.32 -4.37
N ARG A 2 64.68 -21.40 -5.72
CA ARG A 2 65.50 -20.51 -6.57
C ARG A 2 64.74 -19.84 -7.73
N GLY A 3 63.43 -20.07 -7.84
CA GLY A 3 62.55 -19.44 -8.85
C GLY A 3 61.50 -18.47 -8.28
N GLU A 4 61.38 -18.36 -6.95
CA GLU A 4 60.47 -17.40 -6.29
C GLU A 4 61.21 -16.14 -5.82
N GLN A 5 62.48 -16.25 -5.41
CA GLN A 5 63.30 -15.09 -5.08
C GLN A 5 63.72 -14.26 -6.31
N GLU A 6 63.81 -14.87 -7.50
CA GLU A 6 64.07 -14.13 -8.76
C GLU A 6 62.80 -13.45 -9.31
N LYS A 7 61.60 -13.94 -8.98
CA LYS A 7 60.33 -13.27 -9.32
C LYS A 7 60.00 -12.14 -8.34
N ILE A 8 60.29 -12.32 -7.05
CA ILE A 8 60.11 -11.27 -6.04
C ILE A 8 61.15 -10.15 -6.26
N ALA A 9 62.42 -10.46 -6.55
CA ALA A 9 63.41 -9.42 -6.90
C ALA A 9 63.12 -8.70 -8.23
N TYR A 10 62.50 -9.39 -9.20
CA TYR A 10 62.02 -8.75 -10.44
C TYR A 10 60.82 -7.83 -10.18
N ILE A 11 59.91 -8.20 -9.28
CA ILE A 11 58.76 -7.35 -8.90
C ILE A 11 59.19 -6.19 -7.99
N GLU A 12 60.11 -6.42 -7.04
CA GLU A 12 60.68 -5.38 -6.17
C GLU A 12 61.54 -4.38 -6.97
N SER A 13 62.30 -4.84 -7.98
CA SER A 13 63.04 -3.94 -8.89
C SER A 13 62.19 -3.20 -9.92
N GLN A 14 60.93 -3.59 -10.10
CA GLN A 14 59.94 -2.83 -10.89
C GLN A 14 59.17 -1.83 -10.00
N ALA A 15 59.04 -2.11 -8.70
CA ALA A 15 58.31 -1.26 -7.75
C ALA A 15 59.14 -0.11 -7.15
N GLU A 16 60.48 -0.15 -7.15
CA GLU A 16 61.31 0.97 -6.67
C GLU A 16 61.53 2.08 -7.71
N SER A 17 61.14 1.88 -8.96
CA SER A 17 61.16 2.92 -9.97
C SER A 17 60.30 2.52 -11.16
N ASP A 18 58.97 2.55 -10.98
CA ASP A 18 58.09 2.76 -12.12
C ASP A 18 57.96 4.27 -12.32
N PRO A 19 58.65 4.86 -13.32
CA PRO A 19 58.55 6.28 -13.59
C PRO A 19 57.11 6.68 -13.86
N ALA A 20 56.23 5.78 -14.32
CA ALA A 20 54.84 6.11 -14.60
C ALA A 20 54.02 6.41 -13.34
N ILE A 21 54.28 5.75 -12.21
CA ILE A 21 53.57 6.00 -10.94
C ILE A 21 54.05 7.31 -10.30
N LEU A 22 55.37 7.55 -10.31
CA LEU A 22 55.94 8.82 -9.83
C LEU A 22 55.58 9.99 -10.76
N GLU A 23 55.62 9.81 -12.08
CA GLU A 23 55.24 10.81 -13.08
C GLU A 23 53.73 11.10 -13.03
N PHE A 24 52.87 10.12 -12.74
CA PHE A 24 51.44 10.34 -12.50
C PHE A 24 51.20 11.10 -11.18
N LEU A 25 51.87 10.72 -10.10
CA LEU A 25 51.76 11.39 -8.79
C LEU A 25 52.42 12.78 -8.76
N GLU A 26 53.44 13.04 -9.60
CA GLU A 26 54.09 14.34 -9.80
C GLU A 26 53.32 15.25 -10.78
N ARG A 27 52.51 14.68 -11.69
CA ARG A 27 51.60 15.44 -12.58
C ARG A 27 50.31 15.90 -11.89
N LEU A 28 50.02 15.40 -10.69
CA LEU A 28 48.95 15.88 -9.83
C LEU A 28 49.42 17.14 -9.08
N ASP A 29 49.42 18.29 -9.76
CA ASP A 29 49.78 19.57 -9.14
C ASP A 29 48.69 20.03 -8.17
N ALA A 30 49.06 20.17 -6.89
CA ALA A 30 48.15 20.52 -5.80
C ALA A 30 47.56 21.94 -5.95
N ASP A 31 48.19 22.81 -6.73
CA ASP A 31 47.71 24.19 -6.97
C ASP A 31 46.75 24.27 -8.17
N GLU A 32 46.86 23.39 -9.17
CA GLU A 32 45.85 23.28 -10.25
C GLU A 32 44.57 22.57 -9.78
N LEU A 33 44.68 21.67 -8.78
CA LEU A 33 43.55 20.90 -8.25
C LEU A 33 42.69 21.67 -7.23
N LYS A 34 43.22 22.72 -6.59
CA LYS A 34 42.49 23.54 -5.59
C LYS A 34 41.48 24.53 -6.19
N GLU A 35 41.56 24.85 -7.47
CA GLU A 35 40.67 25.84 -8.12
C GLU A 35 39.32 25.26 -8.57
N TYR A 36 39.07 23.95 -8.42
CA TYR A 36 37.88 23.29 -8.96
C TYR A 36 36.88 22.85 -7.89
N ASP A 37 35.61 23.18 -8.13
CA ASP A 37 34.45 22.76 -7.35
C ASP A 37 34.20 21.25 -7.55
N ASP A 38 34.17 20.48 -6.46
CA ASP A 38 34.05 19.01 -6.42
C ASP A 38 32.92 18.46 -7.32
N ARG A 39 31.84 19.23 -7.53
CA ARG A 39 30.70 18.80 -8.37
C ARG A 39 30.95 18.88 -9.87
N LYS A 40 31.83 19.77 -10.33
CA LYS A 40 32.17 19.89 -11.76
C LYS A 40 33.24 18.90 -12.20
N TRP A 41 34.03 18.42 -11.24
CA TRP A 41 35.23 17.67 -11.52
C TRP A 41 34.95 16.17 -11.76
N MET A 42 33.86 15.63 -11.20
CA MET A 42 33.43 14.22 -11.33
C MET A 42 33.11 13.75 -12.75
N GLY A 43 32.89 14.65 -13.72
CA GLY A 43 32.53 14.29 -15.08
C GLY A 43 33.63 14.44 -16.14
N GLN A 44 34.79 15.02 -15.83
CA GLN A 44 35.74 15.47 -16.86
C GLN A 44 37.08 14.73 -16.92
N HIS A 45 37.42 13.87 -15.94
CA HIS A 45 38.74 13.20 -15.89
C HIS A 45 38.66 11.72 -15.51
N GLU A 46 37.99 10.93 -16.35
CA GLU A 46 37.88 9.46 -16.27
C GLU A 46 39.24 8.74 -16.32
N GLU A 47 40.21 9.28 -17.07
CA GLU A 47 41.60 8.78 -17.10
C GLU A 47 42.26 8.78 -15.72
N LEU A 48 41.98 9.81 -14.90
CA LEU A 48 42.56 9.94 -13.57
C LEU A 48 41.97 8.90 -12.61
N ARG A 49 40.66 8.65 -12.72
CA ARG A 49 39.93 7.66 -11.93
C ARG A 49 40.37 6.24 -12.27
N ASN A 50 40.55 5.95 -13.55
CA ASN A 50 41.09 4.68 -14.03
C ASN A 50 42.55 4.50 -13.62
N GLY A 51 43.37 5.54 -13.68
CA GLY A 51 44.76 5.51 -13.19
C GLY A 51 44.84 5.19 -11.69
N VAL A 52 43.98 5.78 -10.87
CA VAL A 52 43.93 5.46 -9.44
C VAL A 52 43.40 4.05 -9.20
N ARG A 53 42.38 3.60 -9.94
CA ARG A 53 41.86 2.22 -9.83
C ARG A 53 42.90 1.17 -10.21
N GLU A 54 43.64 1.42 -11.28
CA GLU A 54 44.72 0.57 -11.77
C GLU A 54 45.87 0.53 -10.77
N MET A 55 46.29 1.69 -10.25
CA MET A 55 47.24 1.78 -9.13
C MET A 55 46.77 1.01 -7.90
N CYS A 56 45.49 1.13 -7.54
CA CYS A 56 44.92 0.47 -6.38
C CYS A 56 44.75 -1.05 -6.53
N SER A 57 44.92 -1.57 -7.74
CA SER A 57 44.92 -3.00 -8.04
C SER A 57 46.34 -3.61 -8.03
N LEU A 58 47.38 -2.77 -7.94
CA LEU A 58 48.77 -3.23 -7.95
C LEU A 58 49.15 -3.92 -6.62
N PRO A 59 49.87 -5.05 -6.66
CA PRO A 59 50.35 -5.75 -5.47
C PRO A 59 51.59 -5.03 -4.91
N VAL A 60 51.39 -3.85 -4.32
CA VAL A 60 52.45 -3.08 -3.67
C VAL A 60 52.47 -3.33 -2.16
N ASN A 61 53.64 -3.13 -1.54
CA ASN A 61 53.80 -3.34 -0.11
C ASN A 61 53.11 -2.23 0.71
N GLU A 62 52.94 -2.48 2.02
CA GLU A 62 52.24 -1.61 2.96
C GLU A 62 52.82 -0.18 3.02
N GLU A 63 54.14 -0.03 2.91
CA GLU A 63 54.82 1.28 2.89
C GLU A 63 54.48 2.10 1.63
N THR A 64 54.40 1.44 0.47
CA THR A 64 54.05 2.07 -0.81
C THR A 64 52.57 2.45 -0.84
N TRP A 65 51.71 1.60 -0.28
CA TRP A 65 50.30 1.91 -0.07
C TRP A 65 50.09 3.11 0.83
N GLY A 66 50.82 3.21 1.94
CA GLY A 66 50.78 4.39 2.82
C GLY A 66 51.14 5.68 2.08
N LYS A 67 52.11 5.65 1.15
CA LYS A 67 52.49 6.81 0.32
C LYS A 67 51.41 7.17 -0.70
N ILE A 68 50.80 6.18 -1.35
CA ILE A 68 49.70 6.39 -2.31
C ILE A 68 48.50 7.00 -1.61
N VAL A 69 48.06 6.42 -0.49
CA VAL A 69 46.94 6.91 0.30
C VAL A 69 47.23 8.33 0.81
N SER A 70 48.42 8.57 1.39
CA SER A 70 48.83 9.92 1.82
C SER A 70 48.83 10.93 0.68
N LYS A 71 49.18 10.53 -0.54
CA LYS A 71 49.20 11.42 -1.71
C LYS A 71 47.82 11.69 -2.28
N LEU A 72 46.96 10.67 -2.36
CA LEU A 72 45.53 10.82 -2.71
C LEU A 72 44.78 11.69 -1.69
N HIS A 73 45.21 11.66 -0.43
CA HIS A 73 44.74 12.58 0.61
C HIS A 73 45.28 14.01 0.44
N GLU A 74 46.56 14.21 0.09
CA GLU A 74 47.13 15.56 -0.16
C GLU A 74 46.40 16.32 -1.28
N ILE A 75 45.78 15.60 -2.22
CA ILE A 75 45.06 16.15 -3.37
C ILE A 75 43.53 16.09 -3.23
N ASP A 76 43.00 15.75 -2.05
CA ASP A 76 41.56 15.73 -1.72
C ASP A 76 40.69 14.79 -2.58
N PHE A 77 41.26 13.68 -3.10
CA PHE A 77 40.59 12.78 -4.07
C PHE A 77 39.76 11.68 -3.41
N LEU A 78 38.69 12.07 -2.70
CA LEU A 78 37.87 11.20 -1.85
C LEU A 78 37.09 10.11 -2.60
N GLY A 79 36.68 10.38 -3.84
CA GLY A 79 35.87 9.46 -4.63
C GLY A 79 36.59 8.17 -5.06
N ALA A 80 37.92 8.14 -5.02
CA ALA A 80 38.68 6.89 -5.23
C ALA A 80 39.03 6.18 -3.92
N LEU A 81 39.13 6.93 -2.83
CA LEU A 81 39.35 6.37 -1.50
C LEU A 81 38.14 5.55 -1.02
N SER A 82 36.94 5.87 -1.50
CA SER A 82 35.70 5.09 -1.24
C SER A 82 35.49 3.91 -2.19
N SER A 83 36.43 3.60 -3.09
CA SER A 83 36.27 2.46 -4.00
C SER A 83 36.32 1.12 -3.23
N PRO A 84 35.51 0.11 -3.63
CA PRO A 84 35.52 -1.20 -2.98
C PRO A 84 36.92 -1.81 -2.87
N GLU A 85 37.80 -1.54 -3.83
CA GLU A 85 39.17 -2.02 -3.89
C GLU A 85 40.06 -1.37 -2.81
N VAL A 86 39.93 -0.06 -2.57
CA VAL A 86 40.64 0.65 -1.48
C VAL A 86 40.06 0.26 -0.12
N VAL A 87 38.73 0.20 -0.02
CA VAL A 87 37.99 -0.12 1.22
C VAL A 87 38.26 -1.57 1.67
N ARG A 88 38.50 -2.50 0.74
CA ARG A 88 38.85 -3.89 1.06
C ARG A 88 40.33 -4.10 1.35
N ASN A 89 41.19 -3.10 1.14
CA ASN A 89 42.62 -3.23 1.34
C ASN A 89 42.96 -3.21 2.84
N PRO A 90 43.62 -4.24 3.40
CA PRO A 90 43.96 -4.31 4.82
C PRO A 90 45.00 -3.27 5.27
N ALA A 91 45.72 -2.62 4.36
CA ALA A 91 46.69 -1.57 4.67
C ALA A 91 46.05 -0.18 4.88
N VAL A 92 44.75 -0.02 4.59
CA VAL A 92 44.03 1.23 4.73
C VAL A 92 43.44 1.34 6.14
N ASP A 93 43.75 2.43 6.83
CA ASP A 93 43.08 2.77 8.08
C ASP A 93 41.63 3.22 7.77
N LYS A 94 40.72 2.26 7.85
CA LYS A 94 39.29 2.44 7.54
C LYS A 94 38.63 3.47 8.45
N GLN A 95 39.19 3.68 9.64
CA GLN A 95 38.65 4.64 10.59
C GLN A 95 39.03 6.06 10.21
N ASP A 96 40.30 6.31 9.90
CA ASP A 96 40.76 7.61 9.37
C ASP A 96 40.04 7.95 8.07
N LEU A 97 39.85 6.96 7.19
CA LEU A 97 39.09 7.13 5.95
C LEU A 97 37.62 7.52 6.19
N MET A 98 36.94 6.82 7.10
CA MET A 98 35.55 7.13 7.47
C MET A 98 35.43 8.53 8.08
N HIS A 99 36.29 8.89 9.03
CA HIS A 99 36.33 10.23 9.64
C HIS A 99 36.46 11.35 8.59
N ARG A 100 37.29 11.16 7.58
CA ARG A 100 37.52 12.16 6.53
C ARG A 100 36.38 12.22 5.51
N LEU A 101 35.77 11.08 5.16
CA LEU A 101 34.56 11.08 4.33
C LEU A 101 33.42 11.83 5.03
N ILE A 102 33.29 11.61 6.33
CA ILE A 102 32.35 12.30 7.23
C ILE A 102 32.56 13.81 7.24
N GLU A 103 33.82 14.25 7.39
CA GLU A 103 34.18 15.67 7.35
C GLU A 103 33.75 16.35 6.03
N LYS A 104 33.74 15.56 4.95
CA LYS A 104 33.56 16.03 3.57
C LYS A 104 32.17 15.76 2.99
N GLN A 105 31.24 15.21 3.76
CA GLN A 105 29.86 14.95 3.33
C GLN A 105 29.74 14.03 2.10
N SER A 106 30.56 12.97 2.05
CA SER A 106 30.59 12.08 0.90
C SER A 106 29.31 11.24 0.75
N PRO A 107 28.74 11.09 -0.46
CA PRO A 107 27.55 10.27 -0.72
C PRO A 107 27.81 8.75 -0.60
N TRP A 108 29.07 8.33 -0.43
CA TRP A 108 29.49 6.93 -0.38
C TRP A 108 29.58 6.36 1.05
N ILE A 109 29.22 7.17 2.05
CA ILE A 109 29.35 6.79 3.46
C ILE A 109 28.43 5.62 3.82
N ASP A 110 27.25 5.54 3.21
CA ASP A 110 26.28 4.47 3.45
C ASP A 110 26.84 3.10 3.00
N GLU A 111 27.36 3.02 1.77
CA GLU A 111 27.99 1.80 1.24
C GLU A 111 29.26 1.42 2.01
N MET A 112 30.06 2.42 2.41
CA MET A 112 31.30 2.16 3.14
C MET A 112 31.04 1.69 4.57
N PHE A 113 29.99 2.20 5.22
CA PHE A 113 29.53 1.75 6.52
C PHE A 113 29.10 0.28 6.47
N GLU A 114 28.24 -0.10 5.52
CA GLU A 114 27.85 -1.50 5.32
C GLU A 114 29.06 -2.42 5.08
N SER A 115 30.03 -1.98 4.26
CA SER A 115 31.20 -2.80 3.93
C SER A 115 32.23 -2.93 5.05
N CYS A 116 32.23 -2.04 6.05
CA CYS A 116 33.28 -1.97 7.06
C CYS A 116 32.78 -1.97 8.51
N ARG A 117 31.47 -2.13 8.75
CA ARG A 117 30.83 -2.02 10.07
C ARG A 117 31.53 -2.79 11.18
N ASP A 118 31.98 -4.01 10.92
CA ASP A 118 32.63 -4.89 11.90
C ASP A 118 34.05 -4.45 12.30
N GLN A 119 34.61 -3.44 11.63
CA GLN A 119 36.01 -3.00 11.77
C GLN A 119 36.12 -1.55 12.27
N LEU A 120 35.01 -0.86 12.50
CA LEU A 120 34.96 0.53 12.97
C LEU A 120 34.98 0.57 14.50
N THR A 121 35.97 1.23 15.09
CA THR A 121 36.20 1.27 16.56
C THR A 121 35.85 2.61 17.21
N ASN A 122 35.69 3.69 16.44
CA ASN A 122 35.24 5.01 16.91
C ASN A 122 33.91 5.39 16.26
N LEU A 123 32.85 4.71 16.68
CA LEU A 123 31.52 4.93 16.12
C LEU A 123 30.96 6.32 16.46
N ASP A 124 31.48 7.02 17.48
CA ASP A 124 30.92 8.30 17.97
C ASP A 124 30.84 9.39 16.88
N GLU A 125 31.84 9.54 16.01
CA GLU A 125 31.80 10.52 14.92
C GLU A 125 30.97 10.05 13.72
N ILE A 126 30.88 8.73 13.54
CA ILE A 126 30.06 8.07 12.52
C ILE A 126 28.59 8.29 12.84
N PHE A 127 28.20 8.05 14.09
CA PHE A 127 26.87 8.40 14.60
C PHE A 127 26.54 9.88 14.38
N ASP A 128 27.45 10.81 14.71
CA ASP A 128 27.20 12.24 14.53
C ASP A 128 27.00 12.61 13.05
N TYR A 129 27.68 11.93 12.13
CA TYR A 129 27.48 12.12 10.69
C TYR A 129 26.13 11.60 10.20
N PHE A 130 25.86 10.30 10.41
CA PHE A 130 24.61 9.67 9.98
C PHE A 130 23.40 10.41 10.55
N TRP A 131 23.53 10.91 11.78
CA TRP A 131 22.50 11.72 12.41
C TRP A 131 22.37 13.12 11.80
N LYS A 132 23.48 13.84 11.59
CA LYS A 132 23.49 15.20 11.03
C LYS A 132 22.92 15.26 9.60
N TYR A 133 23.03 14.19 8.83
CA TYR A 133 22.60 14.14 7.43
C TYR A 133 21.39 13.22 7.18
N GLY A 134 20.73 12.69 8.22
CA GLY A 134 19.44 12.00 8.09
C GLY A 134 19.49 10.51 7.67
N HIS A 135 20.63 9.84 7.82
CA HIS A 135 20.85 8.44 7.43
C HIS A 135 20.79 7.45 8.63
N TYR A 136 20.18 7.86 9.74
CA TYR A 136 20.15 7.15 11.03
C TYR A 136 19.29 5.86 11.04
N TYR A 137 18.40 5.64 10.07
CA TYR A 137 17.61 4.40 9.96
C TYR A 137 18.52 3.17 9.77
N MET A 138 19.67 3.34 9.11
CA MET A 138 20.67 2.27 8.96
C MET A 138 21.28 1.87 10.29
N ILE A 139 21.33 2.79 11.24
CA ILE A 139 21.87 2.56 12.56
C ILE A 139 20.82 1.89 13.45
N LEU A 140 19.59 2.43 13.48
CA LEU A 140 18.50 1.89 14.31
C LEU A 140 18.04 0.51 13.85
N GLY A 141 18.06 0.24 12.53
CA GLY A 141 17.74 -1.08 11.97
C GLY A 141 18.73 -2.18 12.36
N HIS A 142 19.98 -1.80 12.68
CA HIS A 142 21.08 -2.70 13.02
C HIS A 142 21.56 -2.57 14.48
N LEU A 143 20.76 -1.99 15.37
CA LEU A 143 21.11 -1.76 16.79
C LEU A 143 21.69 -3.02 17.48
N GLU A 144 21.15 -4.19 17.18
CA GLU A 144 21.61 -5.48 17.72
C GLU A 144 23.04 -5.84 17.28
N ASP A 145 23.43 -5.47 16.04
CA ASP A 145 24.78 -5.67 15.50
C ASP A 145 25.81 -4.74 16.16
N PHE A 146 25.36 -3.60 16.70
CA PHE A 146 26.20 -2.59 17.34
C PHE A 146 26.27 -2.70 18.88
N GLU A 147 25.59 -3.67 19.49
CA GLU A 147 25.50 -3.84 20.95
C GLU A 147 26.87 -3.93 21.65
N GLN A 148 27.89 -4.48 20.98
CA GLN A 148 29.24 -4.59 21.53
C GLN A 148 30.01 -3.26 21.54
N TYR A 149 29.59 -2.30 20.71
CA TYR A 149 30.35 -1.07 20.42
C TYR A 149 29.68 0.20 20.95
N VAL A 150 28.35 0.19 21.15
CA VAL A 150 27.62 1.29 21.79
C VAL A 150 27.48 0.99 23.27
N SER A 151 28.49 1.37 24.06
CA SER A 151 28.47 1.16 25.52
C SER A 151 27.42 2.01 26.25
N ASP A 152 26.79 2.97 25.56
CA ASP A 152 25.92 3.98 26.15
C ASP A 152 24.72 4.29 25.23
N HIS A 153 23.69 3.45 25.28
CA HIS A 153 22.46 3.64 24.53
C HIS A 153 21.73 4.95 24.92
N GLN A 154 21.91 5.44 26.16
CA GLN A 154 21.42 6.75 26.60
C GLN A 154 22.02 7.87 25.76
N ARG A 155 23.31 7.80 25.43
CA ARG A 155 23.97 8.80 24.58
C ARG A 155 23.44 8.83 23.14
N LEU A 156 23.02 7.69 22.62
CA LEU A 156 22.41 7.57 21.28
C LEU A 156 21.02 8.21 21.28
N VAL A 157 20.28 7.99 22.36
CA VAL A 157 19.01 8.66 22.63
C VAL A 157 19.20 10.17 22.85
N ASP A 158 20.11 10.62 23.71
CA ASP A 158 20.40 12.03 23.96
C ASP A 158 20.78 12.78 22.67
N ARG A 159 21.48 12.12 21.74
CA ARG A 159 21.80 12.67 20.41
C ARG A 159 20.58 12.68 19.49
N ALA A 160 19.79 11.62 19.52
CA ALA A 160 18.52 11.58 18.80
C ALA A 160 17.63 12.73 19.21
N LEU A 161 17.54 12.90 20.52
CA LEU A 161 16.86 13.97 21.21
C LEU A 161 17.43 15.33 20.78
N LYS A 162 18.75 15.55 20.85
CA LYS A 162 19.41 16.82 20.56
C LYS A 162 19.25 17.34 19.12
N HIS A 163 19.12 16.46 18.13
CA HIS A 163 19.19 16.83 16.70
C HIS A 163 17.86 16.68 15.93
N GLY A 164 16.79 16.16 16.55
CA GLY A 164 15.50 15.89 15.90
C GLY A 164 14.64 17.13 15.59
N VAL A 165 15.11 18.02 14.71
CA VAL A 165 14.34 19.19 14.25
C VAL A 165 13.52 18.87 12.98
N THR A 166 13.65 17.69 12.37
CA THR A 166 12.94 17.34 11.13
C THR A 166 12.60 15.83 11.07
N GLY A 167 11.39 15.44 11.48
CA GLY A 167 10.71 14.22 11.01
C GLY A 167 11.27 12.83 11.42
N ASN A 168 12.19 12.74 12.39
CA ASN A 168 12.96 11.50 12.63
C ASN A 168 12.60 10.73 13.91
N TRP A 169 11.46 11.05 14.52
CA TRP A 169 11.06 10.50 15.82
C TRP A 169 10.25 9.19 15.71
N GLU A 170 9.57 8.98 14.59
CA GLU A 170 8.86 7.74 14.26
C GLU A 170 9.77 6.52 14.44
N ALA A 171 10.93 6.55 13.80
CA ALA A 171 11.90 5.47 13.86
C ALA A 171 12.49 5.25 15.27
N VAL A 172 12.56 6.29 16.12
CA VAL A 172 12.94 6.13 17.53
C VAL A 172 11.84 5.38 18.29
N ILE A 173 10.58 5.78 18.11
CA ILE A 173 9.41 5.14 18.74
C ILE A 173 9.24 3.69 18.26
N GLU A 174 9.37 3.44 16.97
CA GLU A 174 9.25 2.10 16.37
C GLU A 174 10.32 1.11 16.88
N ASN A 175 11.51 1.62 17.21
CA ASN A 175 12.64 0.83 17.68
C ASN A 175 12.90 0.95 19.19
N LEU A 176 11.98 1.54 19.98
CA LEU A 176 12.08 1.69 21.44
C LEU A 176 12.44 0.36 22.14
N ASP A 177 11.91 -0.76 21.64
CA ASP A 177 12.17 -2.07 22.22
C ASP A 177 13.59 -2.60 22.04
N LYS A 178 14.30 -2.10 21.03
CA LYS A 178 15.69 -2.44 20.73
C LYS A 178 16.68 -1.63 21.58
N LEU A 179 16.22 -0.59 22.27
CA LEU A 179 17.07 0.26 23.12
C LEU A 179 17.29 -0.40 24.50
N LYS A 180 18.46 -0.99 24.71
CA LYS A 180 18.85 -1.63 25.98
C LYS A 180 19.51 -0.65 26.95
N GLY A 181 19.14 -0.70 28.23
CA GLY A 181 19.79 0.09 29.28
C GLY A 181 19.42 1.57 29.32
N VAL A 182 18.38 1.97 28.57
CA VAL A 182 17.82 3.32 28.56
C VAL A 182 16.48 3.32 29.28
N ASP A 183 16.16 4.42 29.96
CA ASP A 183 14.81 4.60 30.49
C ASP A 183 13.86 4.94 29.34
N LYS A 184 13.18 3.91 28.82
CA LYS A 184 12.25 4.02 27.70
C LYS A 184 11.14 5.05 27.95
N GLU A 185 10.78 5.30 29.21
CA GLU A 185 9.80 6.31 29.62
C GLU A 185 10.32 7.71 29.38
N GLU A 186 11.54 7.98 29.84
CA GLU A 186 12.22 9.25 29.58
C GLU A 186 12.45 9.49 28.07
N VAL A 187 12.85 8.45 27.33
CA VAL A 187 13.05 8.53 25.87
C VAL A 187 11.75 8.89 25.14
N PHE A 188 10.67 8.20 25.49
CA PHE A 188 9.37 8.43 24.88
C PHE A 188 8.84 9.81 25.24
N ASP A 189 8.91 10.21 26.52
CA ASP A 189 8.45 11.51 26.98
C ASP A 189 9.17 12.65 26.26
N GLU A 190 10.48 12.55 26.08
CA GLU A 190 11.23 13.60 25.42
C GLU A 190 11.03 13.59 23.89
N ALA A 191 10.89 12.42 23.26
CA ALA A 191 10.55 12.31 21.84
C ALA A 191 9.15 12.86 21.55
N TYR A 192 8.17 12.52 22.39
CA TYR A 192 6.80 13.01 22.30
C TYR A 192 6.74 14.52 22.52
N GLU A 193 7.36 15.05 23.59
CA GLU A 193 7.40 16.51 23.84
C GLU A 193 8.03 17.30 22.69
N ARG A 194 9.09 16.76 22.07
CA ARG A 194 9.73 17.43 20.93
C ARG A 194 8.87 17.37 19.66
N LEU A 195 8.21 16.23 19.40
CA LEU A 195 7.21 16.12 18.33
C LEU A 195 6.05 17.08 18.56
N TRP A 196 5.58 17.16 19.80
CA TRP A 196 4.52 18.04 20.24
C TRP A 196 4.87 19.51 19.98
N VAL A 197 6.00 19.96 20.51
CA VAL A 197 6.51 21.33 20.32
C VAL A 197 6.74 21.64 18.85
N TYR A 198 7.20 20.65 18.07
CA TYR A 198 7.38 20.81 16.62
C TYR A 198 6.04 21.02 15.91
N ALA A 199 5.05 20.15 16.15
CA ALA A 199 3.71 20.28 15.59
C ALA A 199 3.02 21.60 16.02
N GLU A 200 3.13 22.00 17.30
CA GLU A 200 2.64 23.29 17.80
C GLU A 200 3.29 24.47 17.09
N LYS A 201 4.61 24.42 16.88
CA LYS A 201 5.38 25.50 16.26
C LYS A 201 5.02 25.67 14.78
N ASN A 202 4.77 24.57 14.07
CA ASN A 202 4.39 24.63 12.65
C ASN A 202 2.89 24.88 12.46
N LYS A 203 2.07 24.70 13.50
CA LYS A 203 0.60 24.77 13.44
C LYS A 203 0.03 23.85 12.36
N ASP A 204 0.68 22.73 12.11
CA ASP A 204 0.29 21.79 11.07
C ASP A 204 -0.54 20.67 11.69
N GLN A 205 -1.85 20.66 11.41
CA GLN A 205 -2.76 19.62 11.87
C GLN A 205 -2.36 18.24 11.32
N LYS A 206 -1.70 18.19 10.16
CA LYS A 206 -1.20 16.94 9.58
C LYS A 206 -0.11 16.33 10.45
N GLU A 207 0.82 17.15 10.94
CA GLU A 207 1.90 16.70 11.83
C GLU A 207 1.35 16.20 13.18
N PHE A 208 0.30 16.85 13.73
CA PHE A 208 -0.42 16.35 14.91
C PHE A 208 -1.11 15.01 14.64
N ASN A 209 -1.80 14.88 13.51
CA ASN A 209 -2.50 13.65 13.16
C ASN A 209 -1.54 12.48 12.97
N GLU A 210 -0.38 12.70 12.34
CA GLU A 210 0.69 11.72 12.23
C GLU A 210 1.18 11.31 13.63
N LEU A 211 1.48 12.27 14.52
CA LEU A 211 1.88 12.04 15.90
C LEU A 211 0.88 11.16 16.67
N TYR A 212 -0.40 11.53 16.66
CA TYR A 212 -1.44 10.80 17.40
C TYR A 212 -1.52 9.34 16.97
N ALA A 213 -1.42 9.08 15.68
CA ALA A 213 -1.52 7.73 15.16
C ALA A 213 -0.29 6.89 15.49
N ILE A 214 0.92 7.46 15.40
CA ILE A 214 2.17 6.78 15.81
C ILE A 214 2.06 6.34 17.27
N VAL A 215 1.59 7.23 18.14
CA VAL A 215 1.39 6.93 19.57
C VAL A 215 0.32 5.87 19.76
N GLY A 216 -0.82 5.99 19.07
CA GLY A 216 -1.91 5.01 19.14
C GLY A 216 -1.51 3.61 18.70
N GLU A 217 -0.71 3.48 17.64
CA GLU A 217 -0.27 2.21 17.09
C GLU A 217 0.80 1.53 17.96
N ASN A 218 1.70 2.33 18.53
CA ASN A 218 2.80 1.82 19.35
C ASN A 218 2.46 1.75 20.85
N ILE A 219 1.27 2.15 21.27
CA ILE A 219 0.85 2.23 22.68
C ILE A 219 1.14 0.99 23.54
N HIS A 220 1.18 -0.19 22.94
CA HIS A 220 1.52 -1.44 23.61
C HIS A 220 3.00 -1.55 23.99
N LYS A 221 3.88 -0.91 23.21
CA LYS A 221 5.34 -0.78 23.42
C LYS A 221 5.68 0.42 24.31
N LEU A 222 4.76 1.37 24.43
CA LEU A 222 4.98 2.61 25.17
C LEU A 222 4.83 2.39 26.69
N PRO A 223 5.64 3.11 27.50
CA PRO A 223 5.45 3.23 28.94
C PRO A 223 4.16 3.99 29.29
N GLU A 224 3.86 4.17 30.58
CA GLU A 224 2.63 4.85 31.01
C GLU A 224 2.59 6.31 30.51
N ILE A 225 1.67 6.61 29.60
CA ILE A 225 1.42 7.98 29.16
C ILE A 225 0.61 8.68 30.27
N GLY A 226 1.08 9.85 30.72
CA GLY A 226 0.33 10.68 31.67
C GLY A 226 -1.08 11.01 31.18
N SER A 227 -2.04 11.09 32.10
CA SER A 227 -3.49 11.25 31.79
C SER A 227 -3.79 12.41 30.85
N ASP A 228 -3.14 13.56 31.06
CA ASP A 228 -3.44 14.80 30.33
C ASP A 228 -3.04 14.68 28.84
N ARG A 229 -1.95 13.96 28.55
CA ARG A 229 -1.51 13.68 27.16
C ARG A 229 -2.32 12.55 26.52
N ALA A 230 -2.76 11.58 27.33
CA ALA A 230 -3.61 10.50 26.85
C ALA A 230 -4.93 11.05 26.30
N ASP A 231 -5.56 12.01 26.99
CA ASP A 231 -6.80 12.66 26.55
C ASP A 231 -6.63 13.32 25.18
N GLU A 232 -5.51 14.01 24.97
CA GLU A 232 -5.25 14.72 23.72
C GLU A 232 -4.97 13.76 22.56
N VAL A 233 -4.21 12.68 22.80
CA VAL A 233 -4.00 11.61 21.82
C VAL A 233 -5.33 10.91 21.49
N ILE A 234 -6.17 10.63 22.48
CA ILE A 234 -7.49 10.02 22.29
C ILE A 234 -8.37 10.94 21.43
N ALA A 235 -8.47 12.22 21.78
CA ALA A 235 -9.24 13.20 21.02
C ALA A 235 -8.73 13.35 19.58
N GLY A 236 -7.41 13.38 19.39
CA GLY A 236 -6.76 13.39 18.09
C GLY A 236 -7.13 12.17 17.25
N LEU A 237 -7.03 10.97 17.84
CA LEU A 237 -7.41 9.71 17.18
C LEU A 237 -8.91 9.65 16.86
N ILE A 238 -9.79 10.16 17.72
CA ILE A 238 -11.23 10.27 17.45
C ILE A 238 -11.47 11.18 16.24
N ASN A 239 -10.83 12.36 16.18
CA ASN A 239 -10.97 13.30 15.07
C ASN A 239 -10.46 12.73 13.73
N MET A 240 -9.57 11.74 13.80
CA MET A 240 -9.07 11.01 12.64
C MET A 240 -9.90 9.77 12.30
N ASP A 241 -11.04 9.55 12.96
CA ASP A 241 -11.87 8.35 12.85
C ASP A 241 -11.09 7.05 13.14
N ARG A 242 -10.14 7.10 14.09
CA ARG A 242 -9.34 5.97 14.57
C ARG A 242 -9.81 5.53 15.96
N LEU A 243 -11.11 5.28 16.10
CA LEU A 243 -11.73 4.91 17.38
C LEU A 243 -11.15 3.63 18.01
N ASP A 244 -10.67 2.70 17.20
CA ASP A 244 -10.02 1.48 17.66
C ASP A 244 -8.64 1.74 18.30
N LEU A 245 -7.86 2.67 17.74
CA LEU A 245 -6.61 3.13 18.34
C LEU A 245 -6.89 3.97 19.57
N ALA A 246 -7.85 4.89 19.47
CA ALA A 246 -8.26 5.74 20.58
C ALA A 246 -8.63 4.86 21.78
N GLU A 247 -9.40 3.79 21.57
CA GLU A 247 -9.78 2.87 22.65
C GLU A 247 -8.59 2.06 23.18
N ARG A 248 -7.62 1.68 22.33
CA ARG A 248 -6.37 1.04 22.79
C ARG A 248 -5.57 1.96 23.71
N VAL A 249 -5.46 3.24 23.35
CA VAL A 249 -4.84 4.27 24.19
C VAL A 249 -5.60 4.45 25.48
N ASN A 250 -6.92 4.58 25.39
CA ASN A 250 -7.83 4.70 26.51
C ASN A 250 -7.67 3.54 27.51
N GLN A 251 -7.67 2.28 27.04
CA GLN A 251 -7.48 1.10 27.89
C GLN A 251 -6.11 1.05 28.57
N LYS A 252 -5.04 1.38 27.84
CA LYS A 252 -3.67 1.36 28.37
C LYS A 252 -3.47 2.42 29.46
N THR A 253 -4.13 3.57 29.33
CA THR A 253 -3.95 4.75 30.19
C THR A 253 -4.95 4.82 31.35
N GLY A 254 -5.68 3.73 31.62
CA GLY A 254 -6.59 3.65 32.78
C GLY A 254 -8.01 4.16 32.51
N ILE A 255 -8.41 4.23 31.25
CA ILE A 255 -9.74 4.62 30.76
C ILE A 255 -10.11 6.07 31.15
N PRO A 256 -9.34 7.07 30.71
CA PRO A 256 -9.70 8.46 30.94
C PRO A 256 -10.99 8.85 30.20
N ASP A 257 -11.22 8.33 28.99
CA ASP A 257 -12.48 8.52 28.24
C ASP A 257 -13.47 7.37 28.50
N LYS A 258 -14.35 7.57 29.49
CA LYS A 258 -15.36 6.56 29.85
C LYS A 258 -16.40 6.34 28.75
N LEU A 259 -16.72 7.37 27.96
CA LEU A 259 -17.72 7.27 26.91
C LEU A 259 -17.20 6.37 25.80
N LEU A 260 -15.99 6.64 25.29
CA LEU A 260 -15.32 5.82 24.28
C LEU A 260 -15.24 4.36 24.70
N HIS A 261 -14.88 4.10 25.97
CA HIS A 261 -14.83 2.74 26.49
C HIS A 261 -16.19 2.06 26.51
N GLU A 262 -17.22 2.72 27.03
CA GLU A 262 -18.55 2.14 27.11
C GLU A 262 -19.17 1.94 25.72
N VAL A 263 -18.98 2.89 24.80
CA VAL A 263 -19.39 2.79 23.40
C VAL A 263 -18.67 1.62 22.72
N SER A 264 -17.34 1.58 22.77
CA SER A 264 -16.55 0.50 22.18
C SER A 264 -16.94 -0.87 22.75
N LYS A 265 -17.11 -0.98 24.06
CA LYS A 265 -17.54 -2.22 24.73
C LYS A 265 -18.95 -2.66 24.30
N LYS A 266 -19.91 -1.74 24.26
CA LYS A 266 -21.32 -2.06 23.95
C LYS A 266 -21.53 -2.36 22.48
N TYR A 267 -20.84 -1.65 21.59
CA TYR A 267 -20.84 -1.92 20.15
C TYR A 267 -19.77 -2.95 19.72
N LYS A 268 -19.00 -3.49 20.67
CA LYS A 268 -17.96 -4.52 20.46
C LYS A 268 -16.89 -4.11 19.45
N GLY A 269 -16.42 -2.87 19.54
CA GLY A 269 -15.41 -2.26 18.67
C GLY A 269 -15.90 -1.95 17.25
N ARG A 270 -17.23 -1.86 17.04
CA ARG A 270 -17.85 -1.62 15.73
C ARG A 270 -18.55 -0.27 15.66
N VAL A 271 -17.80 0.77 15.97
CA VAL A 271 -18.29 2.15 16.00
C VAL A 271 -17.42 2.93 15.05
N ASP A 272 -18.07 3.66 14.16
CA ASP A 272 -17.44 4.69 13.35
C ASP A 272 -17.66 6.07 13.98
N LEU A 273 -16.94 7.08 13.52
CA LEU A 273 -17.03 8.44 14.07
C LEU A 273 -18.48 8.97 14.10
N ARG A 274 -19.30 8.64 13.09
CA ARG A 274 -20.69 9.12 13.03
C ARG A 274 -21.53 8.55 14.18
N LEU A 275 -21.45 7.25 14.42
CA LEU A 275 -22.13 6.60 15.54
C LEU A 275 -21.57 7.06 16.88
N PHE A 276 -20.26 7.31 16.97
CA PHE A 276 -19.64 7.85 18.18
C PHE A 276 -20.16 9.26 18.49
N VAL A 277 -20.29 10.13 17.50
CA VAL A 277 -20.85 11.49 17.67
C VAL A 277 -22.29 11.44 18.15
N LEU A 278 -23.13 10.53 17.63
CA LEU A 278 -24.49 10.34 18.15
C LEU A 278 -24.48 9.88 19.61
N ALA A 279 -23.59 8.95 19.95
CA ALA A 279 -23.43 8.48 21.33
C ALA A 279 -22.97 9.60 22.27
N GLN A 280 -22.05 10.46 21.82
CA GLN A 280 -21.58 11.61 22.57
C GLN A 280 -22.68 12.63 22.83
N GLN A 281 -23.47 12.98 21.80
CA GLN A 281 -24.61 13.88 21.94
C GLN A 281 -25.59 13.39 23.01
N ILE A 282 -25.95 12.10 23.00
CA ILE A 282 -26.86 11.53 24.00
C ILE A 282 -26.23 11.41 25.39
N TYR A 283 -24.92 11.21 25.46
CA TYR A 283 -24.24 11.08 26.74
C TYR A 283 -24.10 12.43 27.45
N GLU A 284 -23.84 13.50 26.69
CA GLU A 284 -23.52 14.83 27.22
C GLU A 284 -24.72 15.78 27.25
N GLU A 285 -25.68 15.60 26.34
CA GLU A 285 -26.80 16.52 26.14
C GLU A 285 -28.16 15.81 26.32
N GLU A 286 -29.20 16.61 26.57
CA GLU A 286 -30.59 16.14 26.58
C GLU A 286 -31.00 15.68 25.16
N PRO A 287 -31.69 14.53 24.99
CA PRO A 287 -32.04 14.03 23.67
C PRO A 287 -32.84 15.04 22.87
N ALA A 288 -32.36 15.37 21.66
CA ALA A 288 -33.07 16.22 20.71
C ALA A 288 -34.35 15.53 20.17
N GLU A 289 -35.17 16.27 19.42
CA GLU A 289 -36.45 15.78 18.88
C GLU A 289 -36.27 14.50 18.04
N ASP A 290 -35.24 14.46 17.20
CA ASP A 290 -34.95 13.30 16.35
C ASP A 290 -34.58 12.05 17.14
N PHE A 291 -33.83 12.18 18.23
CA PHE A 291 -33.55 11.07 19.15
C PHE A 291 -34.82 10.58 19.85
N ARG A 292 -35.65 11.51 20.35
CA ARG A 292 -36.92 11.19 21.00
C ARG A 292 -37.90 10.52 20.06
N ALA A 293 -37.93 10.93 18.79
CA ALA A 293 -38.76 10.34 17.74
C ALA A 293 -38.42 8.86 17.50
N LEU A 294 -37.14 8.48 17.67
CA LEU A 294 -36.69 7.08 17.58
C LEU A 294 -36.80 6.31 18.91
N GLY A 295 -37.19 6.97 20.00
CA GLY A 295 -37.43 6.36 21.30
C GLY A 295 -36.33 6.53 22.33
N VAL A 296 -35.31 7.37 22.08
CA VAL A 296 -34.29 7.72 23.08
C VAL A 296 -34.79 8.90 23.92
N GLN A 297 -35.02 8.68 25.21
CA GLN A 297 -35.65 9.65 26.12
C GLN A 297 -34.71 10.15 27.22
N GLU A 298 -33.70 9.37 27.58
CA GLU A 298 -32.79 9.67 28.67
C GLU A 298 -31.41 10.16 28.17
N THR A 299 -30.66 10.83 29.03
CA THR A 299 -29.25 11.24 28.82
C THR A 299 -28.28 10.28 29.52
N GLY A 300 -27.00 10.32 29.14
CA GLY A 300 -25.92 9.61 29.83
C GLY A 300 -25.94 8.11 29.53
N GLU A 301 -25.54 7.27 30.49
CA GLU A 301 -25.44 5.81 30.30
C GLU A 301 -26.77 5.14 29.91
N LYS A 302 -27.90 5.65 30.43
CA LYS A 302 -29.23 5.14 30.10
C LYS A 302 -29.62 5.52 28.67
N GLY A 303 -29.44 6.79 28.30
CA GLY A 303 -29.64 7.26 26.93
C GLY A 303 -28.80 6.48 25.93
N LEU A 304 -27.53 6.24 26.25
CA LEU A 304 -26.64 5.43 25.41
C LEU A 304 -27.17 4.01 25.21
N GLN A 305 -27.68 3.38 26.27
CA GLN A 305 -28.31 2.06 26.17
C GLN A 305 -29.55 2.07 25.27
N GLU A 306 -30.40 3.09 25.40
CA GLU A 306 -31.56 3.28 24.51
C GLU A 306 -31.13 3.49 23.05
N LEU A 307 -30.10 4.31 22.81
CA LEU A 307 -29.55 4.55 21.46
C LEU A 307 -29.00 3.27 20.82
N ILE A 308 -28.37 2.38 21.60
CA ILE A 308 -27.89 1.09 21.11
C ILE A 308 -29.06 0.18 20.72
N GLU A 309 -30.12 0.14 21.52
CA GLU A 309 -31.32 -0.64 21.22
C GLU A 309 -32.01 -0.12 19.96
N VAL A 310 -32.08 1.22 19.81
CA VAL A 310 -32.54 1.87 18.57
C VAL A 310 -31.65 1.47 17.40
N TYR A 311 -30.33 1.61 17.51
CA TYR A 311 -29.41 1.23 16.43
C TYR A 311 -29.55 -0.23 16.02
N GLN A 312 -29.69 -1.16 16.98
CA GLN A 312 -29.88 -2.58 16.67
C GLN A 312 -31.20 -2.82 15.91
N ARG A 313 -32.29 -2.16 16.33
CA ARG A 313 -33.59 -2.24 15.67
C ARG A 313 -33.56 -1.63 14.27
N GLU A 314 -33.05 -0.42 14.14
CA GLU A 314 -32.96 0.28 12.85
C GLU A 314 -32.02 -0.44 11.90
N ARG A 315 -30.93 -1.03 12.39
CA ARG A 315 -30.04 -1.85 11.56
C ARG A 315 -30.75 -3.03 10.93
N SER A 316 -31.56 -3.76 11.69
CA SER A 316 -32.32 -4.87 11.13
C SER A 316 -33.39 -4.40 10.14
N ARG A 317 -34.06 -3.26 10.40
CA ARG A 317 -34.99 -2.62 9.45
C ARG A 317 -34.28 -2.21 8.15
N ILE A 318 -33.13 -1.57 8.26
CA ILE A 318 -32.32 -1.12 7.12
C ILE A 318 -31.84 -2.30 6.31
N ILE A 319 -31.31 -3.35 6.95
CA ILE A 319 -30.86 -4.55 6.24
C ILE A 319 -32.02 -5.27 5.52
N SER A 320 -33.22 -5.24 6.10
CA SER A 320 -34.40 -5.85 5.46
C SER A 320 -35.07 -4.97 4.40
N GLY A 321 -34.63 -3.72 4.20
CA GLY A 321 -35.30 -2.77 3.29
C GLY A 321 -36.60 -2.18 3.85
N ASP A 322 -36.86 -2.26 5.16
CA ASP A 322 -38.11 -1.83 5.80
C ASP A 322 -38.02 -0.37 6.33
N PHE A 323 -37.90 0.56 5.38
CA PHE A 323 -37.81 2.01 5.63
C PHE A 323 -38.42 2.83 4.48
N SER A 324 -38.64 4.11 4.74
CA SER A 324 -39.38 5.06 3.91
C SER A 324 -38.65 6.39 3.77
N LEU A 325 -39.10 7.24 2.84
CA LEU A 325 -38.56 8.59 2.68
C LEU A 325 -38.70 9.42 3.97
N GLU A 326 -39.78 9.23 4.72
CA GLU A 326 -40.03 9.90 5.99
C GLU A 326 -38.96 9.60 7.04
N ASP A 327 -38.40 8.38 7.04
CA ASP A 327 -37.32 8.02 7.98
C ASP A 327 -36.07 8.90 7.74
N PHE A 328 -35.78 9.32 6.50
CA PHE A 328 -34.64 10.19 6.16
C PHE A 328 -34.82 11.66 6.55
N GLN A 329 -36.00 12.06 7.04
CA GLN A 329 -36.22 13.36 7.67
C GLN A 329 -35.62 13.43 9.07
N ASN A 330 -35.36 12.27 9.69
CA ASN A 330 -34.70 12.16 10.98
C ASN A 330 -33.19 12.05 10.79
N SER A 331 -32.41 13.00 11.34
CA SER A 331 -30.96 13.05 11.13
C SER A 331 -30.22 11.89 11.80
N VAL A 332 -30.77 11.32 12.87
CA VAL A 332 -30.21 10.16 13.57
C VAL A 332 -30.36 8.91 12.71
N PHE A 333 -31.54 8.68 12.13
CA PHE A 333 -31.77 7.58 11.19
C PHE A 333 -30.88 7.72 9.95
N ASP A 334 -30.81 8.91 9.35
CA ASP A 334 -29.93 9.22 8.20
C ASP A 334 -28.47 8.83 8.48
N THR A 335 -27.98 9.19 9.67
CA THR A 335 -26.62 8.87 10.11
C THR A 335 -26.42 7.37 10.29
N MET A 336 -27.39 6.66 10.91
CA MET A 336 -27.34 5.21 11.05
C MET A 336 -27.36 4.51 9.68
N PHE A 337 -28.22 4.95 8.76
CA PHE A 337 -28.30 4.42 7.41
C PHE A 337 -26.95 4.49 6.71
N LYS A 338 -26.33 5.67 6.67
CA LYS A 338 -24.99 5.88 6.06
C LYS A 338 -23.93 4.98 6.66
N SER A 339 -23.89 4.85 7.98
CA SER A 339 -22.98 3.94 8.69
C SER A 339 -23.20 2.47 8.26
N ILE A 340 -24.45 2.03 8.25
CA ILE A 340 -24.82 0.63 7.94
C ILE A 340 -24.53 0.27 6.49
N VAL A 341 -24.88 1.14 5.53
CA VAL A 341 -24.60 0.94 4.09
C VAL A 341 -23.16 1.31 3.71
N ARG A 342 -22.37 1.79 4.68
CA ARG A 342 -20.96 2.20 4.53
C ARG A 342 -20.72 3.38 3.57
N PHE A 343 -21.71 4.26 3.43
CA PHE A 343 -21.53 5.51 2.69
C PHE A 343 -20.43 6.36 3.35
N GLY A 344 -19.44 6.88 2.62
CA GLY A 344 -18.31 7.61 3.21
C GLY A 344 -17.21 6.76 3.84
N TYR A 345 -17.36 5.42 3.85
CA TYR A 345 -16.35 4.47 4.36
C TYR A 345 -15.89 3.45 3.33
N ALA A 346 -16.65 3.27 2.25
CA ALA A 346 -16.24 2.41 1.15
C ALA A 346 -15.04 3.03 0.43
N GLU A 347 -14.10 2.18 -0.01
CA GLU A 347 -12.96 2.59 -0.84
C GLU A 347 -13.46 3.08 -2.21
N TYR A 348 -14.59 2.56 -2.69
CA TYR A 348 -15.23 2.94 -3.94
C TYR A 348 -16.53 3.71 -3.74
N GLY A 349 -16.85 4.59 -4.69
CA GLY A 349 -18.08 5.40 -4.72
C GLY A 349 -17.89 6.82 -4.18
N ASP A 350 -18.79 7.73 -4.58
CA ASP A 350 -18.76 9.12 -4.14
C ASP A 350 -19.14 9.22 -2.65
N GLN A 351 -18.34 9.96 -1.88
CA GLN A 351 -18.54 10.18 -0.44
C GLN A 351 -19.25 11.51 -0.12
N ASN A 352 -19.61 12.28 -1.15
CA ASN A 352 -20.26 13.58 -1.03
C ASN A 352 -21.70 13.46 -0.53
N GLU A 353 -22.00 14.16 0.54
CA GLU A 353 -23.32 14.23 1.16
C GLU A 353 -24.43 14.68 0.20
N ALA A 354 -24.12 15.56 -0.77
CA ALA A 354 -25.08 15.97 -1.80
C ALA A 354 -25.48 14.79 -2.71
N VAL A 355 -24.53 13.92 -3.07
CA VAL A 355 -24.80 12.73 -3.88
C VAL A 355 -25.62 11.71 -3.12
N PHE A 356 -25.36 11.52 -1.83
CA PHE A 356 -26.21 10.70 -0.97
C PHE A 356 -27.67 11.19 -1.02
N ARG A 357 -27.90 12.49 -0.79
CA ARG A 357 -29.24 13.07 -0.77
C ARG A 357 -29.93 12.96 -2.13
N ALA A 358 -29.21 13.27 -3.20
CA ALA A 358 -29.72 13.14 -4.56
C ALA A 358 -30.11 11.68 -4.89
N LYS A 359 -29.32 10.67 -4.49
CA LYS A 359 -29.67 9.25 -4.68
C LYS A 359 -30.96 8.86 -3.95
N VAL A 360 -31.10 9.26 -2.68
CA VAL A 360 -32.32 8.99 -1.88
C VAL A 360 -33.54 9.66 -2.51
N GLU A 361 -33.45 10.95 -2.85
CA GLU A 361 -34.54 11.72 -3.44
C GLU A 361 -34.93 11.19 -4.83
N LEU A 362 -33.94 10.85 -5.66
CA LEU A 362 -34.16 10.27 -6.99
C LEU A 362 -34.90 8.94 -6.91
N TYR A 363 -34.50 8.06 -5.97
CA TYR A 363 -35.17 6.79 -5.76
C TYR A 363 -36.65 6.99 -5.42
N TYR A 364 -36.96 7.74 -4.36
CA TYR A 364 -38.33 7.90 -3.89
C TYR A 364 -39.21 8.73 -4.85
N SER A 365 -38.63 9.64 -5.63
CA SER A 365 -39.36 10.38 -6.67
C SER A 365 -39.81 9.48 -7.83
N ASN A 366 -39.08 8.38 -8.07
CA ASN A 366 -39.33 7.46 -9.19
C ASN A 366 -39.75 6.04 -8.74
N GLU A 367 -39.92 5.78 -7.45
CA GLU A 367 -40.20 4.45 -6.90
C GLU A 367 -41.37 3.74 -7.61
N SER A 368 -42.43 4.48 -7.92
CA SER A 368 -43.61 3.94 -8.63
C SER A 368 -43.37 3.57 -10.10
N GLN A 369 -42.26 4.02 -10.69
CA GLN A 369 -41.87 3.74 -12.07
C GLN A 369 -40.92 2.54 -12.17
N TYR A 370 -40.21 2.22 -11.09
CA TYR A 370 -39.28 1.10 -11.07
C TYR A 370 -40.00 -0.25 -11.09
N VAL A 371 -39.40 -1.21 -11.80
CA VAL A 371 -39.85 -2.60 -11.77
C VAL A 371 -39.64 -3.13 -10.35
N SER A 372 -40.69 -3.68 -9.75
CA SER A 372 -40.60 -4.30 -8.42
C SER A 372 -39.79 -5.59 -8.45
N LEU A 373 -39.21 -5.98 -7.31
CA LEU A 373 -38.56 -7.28 -7.17
C LEU A 373 -39.53 -8.42 -7.51
N ASN A 374 -39.10 -9.34 -8.37
CA ASN A 374 -39.90 -10.50 -8.74
C ASN A 374 -40.07 -11.44 -7.52
N GLU A 375 -41.29 -11.91 -7.25
CA GLU A 375 -41.62 -12.81 -6.12
C GLU A 375 -40.81 -14.13 -6.12
N ALA A 376 -40.22 -14.51 -7.25
CA ALA A 376 -39.30 -15.63 -7.33
C ALA A 376 -37.99 -15.39 -6.57
N TYR A 377 -37.61 -14.15 -6.28
CA TYR A 377 -36.51 -13.81 -5.38
C TYR A 377 -37.02 -13.84 -3.94
N VAL A 378 -36.37 -14.66 -3.13
CA VAL A 378 -36.71 -14.83 -1.72
C VAL A 378 -35.39 -14.90 -0.99
N ALA A 379 -35.23 -14.21 0.14
CA ALA A 379 -34.03 -14.30 0.97
C ALA A 379 -33.67 -15.74 1.31
N SER A 380 -32.37 -16.01 1.47
CA SER A 380 -31.91 -17.33 1.90
C SER A 380 -32.30 -17.60 3.35
N GLU A 381 -32.39 -18.87 3.74
CA GLU A 381 -32.22 -19.19 5.16
C GLU A 381 -30.77 -18.89 5.56
N PRO A 382 -30.46 -18.62 6.85
CA PRO A 382 -29.10 -18.51 7.32
C PRO A 382 -28.28 -19.78 6.99
N VAL A 383 -27.27 -19.63 6.13
CA VAL A 383 -26.32 -20.68 5.77
C VAL A 383 -25.06 -20.58 6.61
N ARG A 384 -24.29 -21.68 6.67
CA ARG A 384 -22.99 -21.71 7.35
C ARG A 384 -21.89 -21.80 6.30
N VAL A 385 -21.04 -20.78 6.27
CA VAL A 385 -19.87 -20.74 5.39
C VAL A 385 -18.62 -21.04 6.20
N PHE A 386 -17.81 -22.00 5.77
CA PHE A 386 -16.59 -22.37 6.48
C PHE A 386 -15.58 -21.23 6.57
N ARG A 387 -14.91 -21.17 7.71
CA ARG A 387 -13.82 -20.22 7.97
C ARG A 387 -12.48 -20.92 7.85
N TYR A 388 -11.45 -20.19 7.45
CA TYR A 388 -10.07 -20.66 7.64
C TYR A 388 -9.77 -20.88 9.12
N ASP A 389 -8.91 -21.85 9.44
CA ASP A 389 -8.46 -22.09 10.80
C ASP A 389 -7.59 -20.91 11.26
N GLY A 390 -8.06 -20.15 12.25
CA GLY A 390 -7.36 -18.97 12.75
C GLY A 390 -5.92 -19.26 13.16
N LYS A 391 -5.66 -20.43 13.77
CA LYS A 391 -4.28 -20.82 14.11
C LYS A 391 -3.41 -20.98 12.85
N ALA A 392 -3.97 -21.59 11.81
CA ALA A 392 -3.24 -21.77 10.55
C ALA A 392 -3.05 -20.43 9.81
N GLN A 393 -3.97 -19.48 9.96
CA GLN A 393 -3.81 -18.11 9.44
C GLN A 393 -2.69 -17.37 10.16
N ASP A 394 -2.66 -17.42 11.50
CA ASP A 394 -1.65 -16.73 12.32
C ASP A 394 -0.24 -17.30 12.10
N GLU A 395 -0.11 -18.61 11.83
CA GLU A 395 1.17 -19.29 11.57
C GLU A 395 1.59 -19.26 10.10
N PHE A 396 0.74 -18.78 9.17
CA PHE A 396 1.05 -18.81 7.75
C PHE A 396 2.05 -17.72 7.38
N GLN A 397 3.15 -18.14 6.73
CA GLN A 397 4.15 -17.24 6.18
C GLN A 397 4.19 -17.34 4.67
N PHE A 398 4.16 -16.19 3.98
CA PHE A 398 4.32 -16.16 2.54
C PHE A 398 5.75 -16.56 2.15
N PRO A 399 5.93 -17.32 1.04
CA PRO A 399 7.26 -17.67 0.55
C PRO A 399 8.11 -16.44 0.20
N GLU A 400 9.42 -16.57 0.31
CA GLU A 400 10.40 -15.50 0.05
C GLU A 400 10.17 -14.77 -1.30
N PRO A 401 9.89 -15.42 -2.45
CA PRO A 401 9.62 -14.70 -3.69
C PRO A 401 8.36 -13.82 -3.64
N VAL A 402 7.36 -14.20 -2.85
CA VAL A 402 6.14 -13.41 -2.63
C VAL A 402 6.47 -12.21 -1.77
N GLN A 403 7.15 -12.42 -0.64
CA GLN A 403 7.55 -11.34 0.26
C GLN A 403 8.49 -10.33 -0.41
N HIS A 404 9.49 -10.82 -1.15
CA HIS A 404 10.38 -9.94 -1.90
C HIS A 404 9.62 -9.07 -2.89
N ARG A 405 8.68 -9.65 -3.65
CA ARG A 405 7.89 -8.86 -4.61
C ARG A 405 6.94 -7.89 -3.93
N LEU A 406 6.32 -8.28 -2.82
CA LEU A 406 5.47 -7.41 -2.02
C LEU A 406 6.27 -6.21 -1.53
N ASN A 407 7.45 -6.42 -0.94
CA ASN A 407 8.31 -5.36 -0.43
C ASN A 407 8.81 -4.42 -1.52
N VAL A 408 9.15 -4.94 -2.71
CA VAL A 408 9.50 -4.10 -3.87
C VAL A 408 8.35 -3.19 -4.26
N LEU A 409 7.12 -3.72 -4.32
CA LEU A 409 5.95 -2.92 -4.68
C LEU A 409 5.59 -1.91 -3.59
N LEU A 410 5.59 -2.33 -2.32
CA LEU A 410 5.31 -1.46 -1.18
C LEU A 410 6.26 -0.28 -1.12
N HIS A 411 7.57 -0.52 -1.29
CA HIS A 411 8.57 0.56 -1.32
C HIS A 411 8.25 1.58 -2.42
N SER A 412 7.96 1.13 -3.64
CA SER A 412 7.58 2.03 -4.73
C SER A 412 6.28 2.78 -4.46
N ILE A 413 5.29 2.13 -3.82
CA ILE A 413 4.00 2.74 -3.48
C ILE A 413 4.19 3.83 -2.41
N GLU A 414 4.96 3.56 -1.36
CA GLU A 414 5.26 4.51 -0.30
C GLU A 414 5.96 5.77 -0.83
N GLU A 415 7.02 5.60 -1.63
CA GLU A 415 7.74 6.72 -2.21
C GLU A 415 6.85 7.53 -3.17
N ALA A 416 6.04 6.85 -3.99
CA ALA A 416 5.06 7.51 -4.84
C ALA A 416 4.03 8.31 -4.05
N ARG A 417 3.56 7.77 -2.91
CA ARG A 417 2.62 8.44 -2.00
C ARG A 417 3.24 9.71 -1.41
N ARG A 418 4.52 9.63 -0.99
CA ARG A 418 5.27 10.80 -0.49
C ARG A 418 5.34 11.89 -1.53
N PHE A 419 5.64 11.56 -2.79
CA PHE A 419 5.64 12.54 -3.88
C PHE A 419 4.25 13.12 -4.13
N ALA A 420 3.19 12.29 -4.14
CA ALA A 420 1.83 12.76 -4.37
C ALA A 420 1.33 13.71 -3.28
N GLY A 421 1.85 13.59 -2.05
CA GLY A 421 1.56 14.51 -0.95
C GLY A 421 2.39 15.80 -0.93
N GLN A 422 3.17 16.10 -1.96
CA GLN A 422 4.05 17.28 -2.06
C GLN A 422 3.72 18.11 -3.31
N ASP A 423 3.67 19.43 -3.16
CA ASP A 423 3.37 20.37 -4.25
C ASP A 423 4.33 20.23 -5.46
N GLU A 424 5.60 19.88 -5.20
CA GLU A 424 6.65 19.70 -6.23
C GLU A 424 7.00 18.23 -6.49
N GLY A 425 6.17 17.27 -6.05
CA GLY A 425 6.48 15.84 -6.11
C GLY A 425 6.85 15.31 -7.50
N ALA A 426 6.16 15.80 -8.55
CA ALA A 426 6.48 15.45 -9.93
C ALA A 426 7.89 15.90 -10.33
N ASN A 427 8.31 17.10 -9.90
CA ASN A 427 9.65 17.64 -10.20
C ASN A 427 10.73 16.83 -9.51
N LEU A 428 10.54 16.50 -8.23
CA LEU A 428 11.49 15.68 -7.46
C LEU A 428 11.69 14.30 -8.10
N LEU A 429 10.62 13.67 -8.57
CA LEU A 429 10.71 12.39 -9.26
C LEU A 429 11.44 12.51 -10.62
N LEU A 430 11.17 13.57 -11.38
CA LEU A 430 11.89 13.87 -12.61
C LEU A 430 13.38 14.13 -12.38
N GLU A 431 13.73 14.82 -11.29
CA GLU A 431 15.12 15.04 -10.89
C GLU A 431 15.82 13.73 -10.56
N ARG A 432 15.19 12.83 -9.79
CA ARG A 432 15.73 11.48 -9.55
C ARG A 432 15.97 10.72 -10.84
N ILE A 433 15.05 10.80 -11.81
CA ILE A 433 15.22 10.17 -13.12
C ILE A 433 16.40 10.79 -13.89
N ARG A 434 16.58 12.12 -13.85
CA ARG A 434 17.70 12.83 -14.49
C ARG A 434 19.05 12.43 -13.90
N GLU A 435 19.14 12.37 -12.58
CA GLU A 435 20.35 11.93 -11.87
C GLU A 435 20.68 10.49 -12.24
N LYS A 436 19.70 9.60 -12.21
CA LYS A 436 19.89 8.19 -12.54
C LYS A 436 20.22 7.97 -14.01
N ARG A 437 19.71 8.80 -14.90
CA ARG A 437 20.08 8.82 -16.32
C ARG A 437 21.55 9.15 -16.50
N SER A 438 22.02 10.17 -15.81
CA SER A 438 23.42 10.59 -15.87
C SER A 438 24.34 9.47 -15.36
N LYS A 439 23.98 8.81 -14.25
CA LYS A 439 24.71 7.64 -13.74
C LYS A 439 24.68 6.45 -14.73
N ALA A 440 23.52 6.13 -15.29
CA ALA A 440 23.38 5.01 -16.22
C ALA A 440 24.17 5.22 -17.53
N VAL A 441 24.25 6.46 -18.03
CA VAL A 441 25.07 6.80 -19.20
C VAL A 441 26.55 6.55 -18.92
N LEU A 442 27.05 6.99 -17.76
CA LEU A 442 28.43 6.74 -17.33
C LEU A 442 28.72 5.23 -17.18
N GLU A 443 27.85 4.49 -16.50
CA GLU A 443 28.01 3.04 -16.36
C GLU A 443 27.98 2.28 -17.70
N LEU A 444 27.17 2.75 -18.66
CA LEU A 444 27.15 2.15 -19.99
C LEU A 444 28.44 2.44 -20.75
N ALA A 445 29.01 3.64 -20.64
CA ALA A 445 30.30 3.96 -21.23
C ALA A 445 31.40 3.01 -20.72
N GLU A 446 31.51 2.82 -19.40
CA GLU A 446 32.46 1.88 -18.78
C GLU A 446 32.23 0.42 -19.26
N ARG A 447 30.96 0.00 -19.40
CA ARG A 447 30.62 -1.34 -19.92
C ARG A 447 30.94 -1.50 -21.40
N ILE A 448 30.83 -0.44 -22.21
CA ILE A 448 31.17 -0.48 -23.64
C ILE A 448 32.67 -0.64 -23.84
N GLU A 449 33.48 0.03 -23.03
CA GLU A 449 34.94 -0.05 -23.08
C GLU A 449 35.45 -1.43 -22.67
N SER A 450 34.90 -2.00 -21.60
CA SER A 450 35.31 -3.29 -21.04
C SER A 450 34.70 -4.52 -21.74
N GLN A 451 33.76 -4.33 -22.67
CA GLN A 451 33.05 -5.44 -23.32
C GLN A 451 33.79 -5.97 -24.56
N GLU A 452 34.19 -7.24 -24.50
CA GLU A 452 34.81 -7.96 -25.63
C GLU A 452 33.81 -8.43 -26.69
N ASN A 453 32.54 -8.63 -26.31
CA ASN A 453 31.50 -9.06 -27.24
C ASN A 453 30.94 -7.88 -28.05
N GLU A 454 31.31 -7.82 -29.33
CA GLU A 454 30.89 -6.76 -30.26
C GLU A 454 29.38 -6.54 -30.33
N LYS A 455 28.56 -7.60 -30.21
CA LYS A 455 27.10 -7.46 -30.22
C LYS A 455 26.58 -6.79 -28.95
N ALA A 456 27.15 -7.13 -27.80
CA ALA A 456 26.79 -6.50 -26.53
C ALA A 456 27.27 -5.04 -26.51
N LYS A 457 28.46 -4.77 -27.08
CA LYS A 457 29.01 -3.42 -27.22
C LYS A 457 28.12 -2.51 -28.06
N ILE A 458 27.65 -2.98 -29.22
CA ILE A 458 26.67 -2.25 -30.06
C ILE A 458 25.37 -2.01 -29.27
N ALA A 459 24.84 -3.04 -28.60
CA ALA A 459 23.59 -2.90 -27.83
C ALA A 459 23.70 -1.88 -26.68
N PHE A 460 24.84 -1.85 -25.96
CA PHE A 460 25.07 -0.85 -24.91
C PHE A 460 25.28 0.55 -25.50
N SER A 461 25.99 0.67 -26.62
CA SER A 461 26.18 1.96 -27.31
C SER A 461 24.86 2.53 -27.79
N ASP A 462 24.00 1.69 -28.38
CA ASP A 462 22.66 2.08 -28.79
C ASP A 462 21.81 2.52 -27.58
N LEU A 463 21.89 1.80 -26.46
CA LEU A 463 21.17 2.17 -25.25
C LEU A 463 21.67 3.51 -24.68
N GLN A 464 22.99 3.72 -24.62
CA GLN A 464 23.59 4.97 -24.15
C GLN A 464 23.13 6.15 -25.02
N ALA A 465 23.25 6.05 -26.34
CA ALA A 465 22.83 7.09 -27.27
C ALA A 465 21.32 7.40 -27.13
N ASN A 466 20.49 6.39 -26.91
CA ASN A 466 19.06 6.58 -26.67
C ASN A 466 18.77 7.29 -25.33
N LEU A 467 19.57 7.03 -24.28
CA LEU A 467 19.44 7.72 -22.99
C LEU A 467 19.94 9.17 -23.05
N GLU A 468 21.00 9.45 -23.81
CA GLU A 468 21.51 10.82 -24.00
C GLU A 468 20.56 11.68 -24.82
N ALA A 469 19.89 11.09 -25.83
CA ALA A 469 18.93 11.77 -26.69
C ALA A 469 17.57 12.03 -26.01
N LEU A 470 17.34 11.47 -24.82
CA LEU A 470 16.07 11.57 -24.10
C LEU A 470 15.91 12.98 -23.50
N ASP A 471 14.97 13.76 -24.05
CA ASP A 471 14.54 15.03 -23.47
C ASP A 471 13.52 14.77 -22.34
N LEU A 472 13.91 15.11 -21.11
CA LEU A 472 13.08 14.96 -19.91
C LEU A 472 12.36 16.28 -19.53
N GLU A 473 12.53 17.36 -20.30
CA GLU A 473 11.83 18.63 -20.12
C GLU A 473 10.63 18.74 -21.07
N GLU A 474 10.77 18.26 -22.31
CA GLU A 474 9.67 18.21 -23.28
C GLU A 474 9.09 16.80 -23.39
N LEU A 475 8.04 16.50 -22.60
CA LEU A 475 7.28 15.24 -22.62
C LEU A 475 6.43 15.05 -23.90
N LYS A 476 7.04 15.16 -25.08
CA LYS A 476 6.34 15.01 -26.38
C LYS A 476 5.88 13.58 -26.66
N ASN A 477 6.56 12.57 -26.11
CA ASN A 477 6.19 11.16 -26.28
C ASN A 477 6.43 10.31 -25.01
N PRO A 478 5.53 10.39 -24.01
CA PRO A 478 5.69 9.69 -22.72
C PRO A 478 5.82 8.17 -22.83
N GLN A 479 5.14 7.54 -23.80
CA GLN A 479 5.23 6.08 -24.00
C GLN A 479 6.59 5.66 -24.55
N GLU A 480 7.18 6.43 -25.46
CA GLU A 480 8.51 6.16 -26.00
C GLU A 480 9.60 6.42 -24.96
N MET A 481 9.42 7.46 -24.14
CA MET A 481 10.28 7.71 -22.98
C MET A 481 10.24 6.52 -22.02
N PHE A 482 9.05 6.08 -21.61
CA PHE A 482 8.87 4.91 -20.76
C PHE A 482 9.58 3.68 -21.33
N VAL A 483 9.33 3.36 -22.60
CA VAL A 483 9.94 2.19 -23.25
C VAL A 483 11.46 2.31 -23.31
N THR A 484 11.99 3.51 -23.54
CA THR A 484 13.44 3.73 -23.61
C THR A 484 14.10 3.59 -22.25
N LEU A 485 13.55 4.18 -21.20
CA LEU A 485 14.04 4.01 -19.83
C LEU A 485 13.95 2.54 -19.39
N ARG A 486 12.85 1.87 -19.74
CA ARG A 486 12.58 0.48 -19.37
C ARG A 486 13.50 -0.56 -20.02
N LYS A 487 14.15 -0.23 -21.15
CA LYS A 487 15.16 -1.11 -21.80
C LYS A 487 16.33 -1.46 -20.86
N SER A 488 16.52 -0.66 -19.81
CA SER A 488 17.50 -0.93 -18.78
C SER A 488 16.82 -1.18 -17.43
N ASN A 489 17.48 -1.98 -16.61
CA ASN A 489 17.00 -2.28 -15.26
C ASN A 489 17.23 -1.10 -14.30
N PHE A 490 17.99 -0.09 -14.74
CA PHE A 490 18.40 1.05 -13.92
C PHE A 490 17.22 1.86 -13.39
N PHE A 491 16.16 2.03 -14.18
CA PHE A 491 15.05 2.92 -13.85
C PHE A 491 13.80 2.20 -13.36
N GLU A 492 13.85 0.89 -13.09
CA GLU A 492 12.64 0.14 -12.76
C GLU A 492 11.91 0.71 -11.53
N GLU A 493 12.65 1.15 -10.52
CA GLU A 493 12.09 1.72 -9.30
C GLU A 493 11.43 3.08 -9.57
N GLU A 494 12.13 4.01 -10.21
CA GLU A 494 11.63 5.35 -10.52
C GLU A 494 10.44 5.28 -11.48
N LEU A 495 10.45 4.34 -12.43
CA LEU A 495 9.32 4.11 -13.30
C LEU A 495 8.12 3.58 -12.51
N ARG A 496 8.30 2.64 -11.57
CA ARG A 496 7.18 2.20 -10.70
C ARG A 496 6.64 3.36 -9.88
N GLN A 497 7.51 4.13 -9.25
CA GLN A 497 7.13 5.31 -8.46
C GLN A 497 6.35 6.32 -9.30
N ALA A 498 6.77 6.58 -10.55
CA ALA A 498 6.05 7.48 -11.46
C ALA A 498 4.67 6.95 -11.84
N MET A 499 4.56 5.64 -12.10
CA MET A 499 3.31 5.00 -12.43
C MET A 499 2.32 5.04 -11.26
N PHE A 500 2.79 4.79 -10.03
CA PHE A 500 1.97 4.87 -8.83
C PHE A 500 1.64 6.30 -8.40
N TYR A 501 2.57 7.25 -8.58
CA TYR A 501 2.31 8.67 -8.37
C TYR A 501 1.14 9.13 -9.22
N PHE A 502 1.15 8.77 -10.51
CA PHE A 502 0.05 9.10 -11.41
C PHE A 502 -1.27 8.42 -10.99
N ALA A 503 -1.23 7.18 -10.50
CA ALA A 503 -2.41 6.50 -9.95
C ALA A 503 -3.00 7.26 -8.75
N PHE A 504 -2.17 7.73 -7.81
CA PHE A 504 -2.64 8.51 -6.66
C PHE A 504 -3.25 9.86 -7.05
N LEU A 505 -2.74 10.53 -8.08
CA LEU A 505 -3.35 11.77 -8.59
C LEU A 505 -4.75 11.54 -9.18
N ASN A 506 -5.00 10.36 -9.78
CA ASN A 506 -6.32 10.02 -10.34
C ASN A 506 -7.25 9.40 -9.29
N HIS A 507 -6.70 8.85 -8.20
CA HIS A 507 -7.45 8.17 -7.15
C HIS A 507 -6.93 8.60 -5.76
N PRO A 508 -7.21 9.86 -5.34
CA PRO A 508 -6.64 10.44 -4.13
C PRO A 508 -7.12 9.75 -2.83
N ASN A 509 -8.28 9.11 -2.84
CA ASN A 509 -8.77 8.26 -1.75
C ASN A 509 -7.76 7.16 -1.35
N PHE A 510 -6.93 6.66 -2.28
CA PHE A 510 -5.89 5.68 -1.95
C PHE A 510 -4.68 6.29 -1.19
N LEU A 511 -4.52 7.63 -1.17
CA LEU A 511 -3.47 8.30 -0.39
C LEU A 511 -3.66 8.13 1.12
N GLU A 512 -4.91 7.98 1.56
CA GLU A 512 -5.27 7.79 2.97
C GLU A 512 -4.84 6.41 3.49
N LYS A 513 -4.60 5.44 2.58
CA LYS A 513 -4.12 4.12 2.98
C LYS A 513 -2.70 4.19 3.52
N ARG A 514 -2.54 3.68 4.73
CA ARG A 514 -1.26 3.65 5.45
C ARG A 514 -0.41 2.44 5.12
N VAL A 515 0.08 2.39 3.89
CA VAL A 515 1.00 1.34 3.41
C VAL A 515 2.27 1.19 4.24
N GLY A 516 2.74 2.25 4.91
CA GLY A 516 3.89 2.21 5.82
C GLY A 516 3.65 1.37 7.08
N GLU A 517 2.40 1.07 7.43
CA GLU A 517 2.05 0.21 8.57
C GLU A 517 2.13 -1.29 8.23
N PHE A 518 2.40 -1.63 6.96
CA PHE A 518 2.36 -3.02 6.53
C PHE A 518 3.55 -3.78 7.10
N ASN A 519 3.29 -4.96 7.66
CA ASN A 519 4.36 -5.78 8.22
C ASN A 519 5.21 -6.37 7.09
N ARG A 520 6.42 -5.86 6.88
CA ARG A 520 7.33 -6.29 5.79
C ARG A 520 7.95 -7.67 5.97
N GLU A 521 7.96 -8.18 7.20
CA GLU A 521 8.52 -9.48 7.54
C GLU A 521 7.45 -10.58 7.57
N ASN A 522 6.26 -10.23 8.05
CA ASN A 522 5.13 -11.14 8.22
C ASN A 522 3.82 -10.51 7.75
N SER A 523 3.76 -10.19 6.46
CA SER A 523 2.60 -9.53 5.88
C SER A 523 1.33 -10.37 5.97
N SER A 524 0.20 -9.71 6.19
CA SER A 524 -1.11 -10.36 6.22
C SER A 524 -1.68 -10.58 4.81
N ILE A 525 -2.72 -11.42 4.71
CA ILE A 525 -3.44 -11.59 3.43
C ILE A 525 -4.16 -10.32 3.00
N ASP A 526 -4.62 -9.50 3.94
CA ASP A 526 -5.30 -8.23 3.65
C ASP A 526 -4.32 -7.24 2.99
N GLU A 527 -3.09 -7.16 3.51
CA GLU A 527 -2.00 -6.34 2.94
C GLU A 527 -1.61 -6.82 1.54
N LEU A 528 -1.41 -8.14 1.37
CA LEU A 528 -1.05 -8.73 0.08
C LEU A 528 -2.14 -8.49 -0.97
N SER A 529 -3.41 -8.65 -0.58
CA SER A 529 -4.57 -8.44 -1.45
C SER A 529 -4.74 -6.97 -1.81
N TRP A 530 -4.53 -6.06 -0.86
CA TRP A 530 -4.57 -4.63 -1.13
C TRP A 530 -3.48 -4.21 -2.12
N VAL A 531 -2.22 -4.62 -1.93
CA VAL A 531 -1.13 -4.28 -2.88
C VAL A 531 -1.39 -4.88 -4.26
N HIS A 532 -1.90 -6.10 -4.30
CA HIS A 532 -2.30 -6.74 -5.55
C HIS A 532 -3.40 -5.95 -6.26
N ASN A 533 -4.44 -5.50 -5.53
CA ASN A 533 -5.54 -4.71 -6.08
C ASN A 533 -5.06 -3.33 -6.55
N PHE A 534 -4.36 -2.58 -5.72
CA PHE A 534 -3.82 -1.26 -6.08
C PHE A 534 -2.91 -1.34 -7.30
N THR A 535 -1.95 -2.27 -7.31
CA THR A 535 -0.99 -2.38 -8.41
C THR A 535 -1.65 -2.88 -9.70
N GLY A 536 -2.49 -3.92 -9.57
CA GLY A 536 -3.03 -4.65 -10.70
C GLY A 536 -4.26 -4.02 -11.33
N HIS A 537 -5.15 -3.46 -10.52
CA HIS A 537 -6.41 -2.86 -10.96
C HIS A 537 -6.31 -1.33 -11.02
N VAL A 538 -6.10 -0.68 -9.88
CA VAL A 538 -6.13 0.79 -9.77
C VAL A 538 -5.05 1.40 -10.67
N ALA A 539 -3.78 1.16 -10.37
CA ALA A 539 -2.67 1.75 -11.12
C ALA A 539 -2.61 1.25 -12.55
N LEU A 540 -2.57 -0.07 -12.76
CA LEU A 540 -2.36 -0.60 -14.11
C LEU A 540 -3.58 -0.42 -15.02
N GLN A 541 -4.77 -0.86 -14.60
CA GLN A 541 -5.93 -0.97 -15.49
C GLN A 541 -6.76 0.29 -15.56
N ALA A 542 -7.17 0.81 -14.41
CA ALA A 542 -8.01 2.00 -14.34
C ALA A 542 -7.22 3.23 -14.75
N THR A 543 -6.00 3.40 -14.22
CA THR A 543 -5.18 4.58 -14.53
C THR A 543 -4.37 4.42 -15.82
N LEU A 544 -3.44 3.45 -15.92
CA LEU A 544 -2.34 3.55 -16.91
C LEU A 544 -2.65 2.97 -18.31
N LEU A 545 -3.34 1.84 -18.41
CA LEU A 545 -3.61 1.17 -19.70
C LEU A 545 -4.38 2.04 -20.73
N PRO A 546 -5.31 2.94 -20.33
CA PRO A 546 -5.93 3.91 -21.22
C PRO A 546 -4.93 4.83 -21.93
N TYR A 547 -3.86 5.25 -21.25
CA TYR A 547 -2.85 6.16 -21.80
C TYR A 547 -1.76 5.45 -22.62
N PHE A 548 -1.49 4.18 -22.35
CA PHE A 548 -0.49 3.39 -23.07
C PHE A 548 -1.08 2.70 -24.30
N LYS A 549 -1.14 3.37 -25.46
CA LYS A 549 -1.74 2.82 -26.70
C LYS A 549 -0.86 1.79 -27.43
N ASN A 550 0.45 1.82 -27.23
CA ASN A 550 1.40 0.92 -27.89
C ASN A 550 1.45 -0.46 -27.20
N ASN A 551 1.22 -1.55 -27.96
CA ASN A 551 1.28 -2.93 -27.45
C ASN A 551 2.62 -3.30 -26.78
N LYS A 552 3.75 -2.83 -27.32
CA LYS A 552 5.06 -3.02 -26.71
C LYS A 552 5.12 -2.34 -25.35
N ALA A 553 4.72 -1.07 -25.29
CA ALA A 553 4.73 -0.30 -24.05
C ALA A 553 3.78 -0.90 -22.99
N ARG A 554 2.59 -1.38 -23.39
CA ARG A 554 1.68 -2.13 -22.51
C ARG A 554 2.31 -3.39 -21.94
N LYS A 555 3.03 -4.17 -22.75
CA LYS A 555 3.72 -5.39 -22.30
C LYS A 555 4.80 -5.06 -21.28
N GLU A 556 5.60 -4.05 -21.56
CA GLU A 556 6.66 -3.57 -20.67
C GLU A 556 6.09 -3.04 -19.34
N LEU A 557 4.99 -2.29 -19.40
CA LEU A 557 4.26 -1.80 -18.21
C LEU A 557 3.74 -2.95 -17.35
N LYS A 558 3.07 -3.93 -17.96
CA LYS A 558 2.61 -5.15 -17.26
C LYS A 558 3.78 -5.91 -16.62
N SER A 559 4.93 -5.98 -17.30
CA SER A 559 6.13 -6.61 -16.78
C SER A 559 6.77 -5.84 -15.61
N LEU A 560 6.70 -4.50 -15.64
CA LEU A 560 7.23 -3.65 -14.58
C LEU A 560 6.40 -3.78 -13.29
N LEU A 561 5.08 -3.72 -13.41
CA LEU A 561 4.15 -3.80 -12.28
C LEU A 561 3.85 -5.23 -11.82
N ASN A 562 4.18 -6.24 -12.64
CA ASN A 562 4.00 -7.67 -12.43
C ASN A 562 3.55 -8.11 -11.01
N THR A 563 2.32 -8.60 -10.91
CA THR A 563 1.71 -9.06 -9.66
C THR A 563 1.64 -10.60 -9.55
N SER A 564 2.34 -11.35 -10.41
CA SER A 564 2.25 -12.81 -10.49
C SER A 564 2.62 -13.51 -9.19
N ALA A 565 3.66 -13.02 -8.49
CA ALA A 565 4.07 -13.58 -7.20
C ALA A 565 3.01 -13.36 -6.13
N LEU A 566 2.37 -12.18 -6.10
CA LEU A 566 1.29 -11.90 -5.15
C LEU A 566 0.08 -12.80 -5.42
N LYS A 567 -0.29 -12.99 -6.69
CA LYS A 567 -1.34 -13.96 -7.09
C LYS A 567 -1.05 -15.38 -6.61
N GLN A 568 0.21 -15.81 -6.69
CA GLN A 568 0.64 -17.11 -6.19
C GLN A 568 0.52 -17.19 -4.67
N GLY A 569 0.95 -16.15 -3.94
CA GLY A 569 0.81 -16.07 -2.49
C GLY A 569 -0.65 -16.16 -2.04
N ILE A 570 -1.53 -15.37 -2.66
CA ILE A 570 -2.99 -15.40 -2.43
C ILE A 570 -3.52 -16.82 -2.67
N SER A 571 -3.17 -17.44 -3.80
CA SER A 571 -3.60 -18.80 -4.12
C SER A 571 -3.09 -19.85 -3.12
N GLN A 572 -1.92 -19.66 -2.51
CA GLN A 572 -1.39 -20.55 -1.48
C GLN A 572 -2.18 -20.40 -0.17
N TYR A 573 -2.43 -19.15 0.23
CA TYR A 573 -3.27 -18.82 1.38
C TYR A 573 -4.66 -19.45 1.27
N SER A 574 -5.25 -19.46 0.06
CA SER A 574 -6.57 -20.05 -0.15
C SER A 574 -6.67 -21.55 0.13
N ASN A 575 -5.54 -22.27 0.24
CA ASN A 575 -5.49 -23.71 0.55
C ASN A 575 -5.35 -24.01 2.06
N LEU A 576 -5.40 -22.99 2.93
CA LEU A 576 -5.37 -23.19 4.37
C LEU A 576 -6.54 -24.09 4.83
N PRO A 577 -6.33 -24.92 5.86
CA PRO A 577 -7.38 -25.75 6.42
C PRO A 577 -8.51 -24.87 6.97
N THR A 578 -9.73 -25.38 6.92
CA THR A 578 -10.91 -24.69 7.47
C THR A 578 -11.25 -25.22 8.86
N LYS A 579 -11.67 -24.33 9.78
CA LYS A 579 -12.18 -24.68 11.10
C LYS A 579 -13.29 -23.73 11.54
N GLY A 580 -14.44 -24.29 11.87
CA GLY A 580 -15.63 -23.52 12.23
C GLY A 580 -16.32 -22.89 11.02
N SER A 581 -17.33 -22.06 11.27
CA SER A 581 -18.11 -21.41 10.22
C SER A 581 -18.64 -20.04 10.67
N LYS A 582 -19.03 -19.22 9.70
CA LYS A 582 -19.73 -17.94 9.89
C LYS A 582 -21.14 -18.09 9.34
N SER A 583 -22.13 -17.52 10.04
CA SER A 583 -23.51 -17.51 9.55
C SER A 583 -23.67 -16.40 8.51
N MET A 584 -24.34 -16.69 7.41
CA MET A 584 -24.59 -15.73 6.34
C MET A 584 -26.00 -15.91 5.77
N ARG A 585 -26.64 -14.82 5.35
CA ARG A 585 -27.89 -14.81 4.58
C ARG A 585 -27.65 -14.06 3.28
N PHE A 586 -28.36 -14.43 2.23
CA PHE A 586 -28.33 -13.71 0.96
C PHE A 586 -29.71 -13.10 0.70
N ASP A 587 -29.76 -11.77 0.67
CA ASP A 587 -31.00 -10.99 0.69
C ASP A 587 -31.13 -10.26 -0.66
N PRO A 588 -32.09 -10.64 -1.52
CA PRO A 588 -32.30 -9.98 -2.80
C PRO A 588 -33.06 -8.66 -2.63
N HIS A 589 -32.63 -7.63 -3.33
CA HIS A 589 -33.19 -6.29 -3.29
C HIS A 589 -33.35 -5.73 -4.70
N ARG A 590 -34.45 -4.99 -4.86
CA ARG A 590 -34.69 -4.10 -6.00
C ARG A 590 -35.38 -2.84 -5.49
N ASP A 591 -34.68 -2.17 -4.59
CA ASP A 591 -35.11 -1.02 -3.79
C ASP A 591 -33.92 -0.08 -3.58
N LEU A 592 -34.00 0.87 -2.64
CA LEU A 592 -32.92 1.82 -2.36
C LEU A 592 -31.58 1.11 -2.04
N LEU A 593 -31.58 -0.09 -1.44
CA LEU A 593 -30.35 -0.84 -1.16
C LEU A 593 -29.65 -1.33 -2.43
N THR A 594 -30.36 -1.43 -3.56
CA THR A 594 -29.73 -1.69 -4.87
C THR A 594 -28.85 -0.52 -5.29
N GLU A 595 -29.33 0.71 -5.10
CA GLU A 595 -28.58 1.94 -5.41
C GLU A 595 -27.33 2.10 -4.53
N PHE A 596 -27.36 1.54 -3.31
CA PHE A 596 -26.23 1.51 -2.39
C PHE A 596 -25.42 0.21 -2.42
N SER A 597 -25.74 -0.74 -3.31
CA SER A 597 -25.13 -2.07 -3.32
C SER A 597 -23.62 -2.06 -3.54
N GLY A 598 -23.09 -1.09 -4.30
CA GLY A 598 -21.64 -0.92 -4.48
C GLY A 598 -20.93 -0.38 -3.25
N TYR A 599 -21.56 0.50 -2.46
CA TYR A 599 -21.03 0.93 -1.14
C TYR A 599 -21.02 -0.24 -0.15
N ILE A 600 -22.12 -1.00 -0.11
CA ILE A 600 -22.26 -2.22 0.70
C ILE A 600 -21.20 -3.26 0.32
N ALA A 601 -20.98 -3.43 -0.97
CA ALA A 601 -20.01 -4.37 -1.54
C ALA A 601 -18.58 -3.86 -1.50
N ASP A 602 -18.36 -2.55 -1.34
CA ASP A 602 -17.08 -1.87 -1.56
C ASP A 602 -16.54 -2.13 -2.98
N ALA A 603 -17.34 -1.73 -3.98
CA ALA A 603 -17.17 -2.04 -5.39
C ALA A 603 -17.45 -0.82 -6.29
N CYS A 604 -16.73 -0.71 -7.41
CA CYS A 604 -16.71 0.46 -8.29
C CYS A 604 -18.00 0.73 -9.06
N TRP A 605 -18.99 -0.16 -9.01
CA TRP A 605 -20.19 -0.01 -9.84
C TRP A 605 -21.23 0.98 -9.30
N THR A 606 -20.93 1.61 -8.17
CA THR A 606 -21.65 2.79 -7.66
C THR A 606 -20.90 4.10 -7.92
N GLU A 607 -19.73 4.06 -8.57
CA GLU A 607 -19.05 5.26 -9.07
C GLU A 607 -19.83 5.74 -10.30
N GLY A 608 -20.55 6.86 -10.15
CA GLY A 608 -21.02 7.64 -11.29
C GLY A 608 -19.90 8.58 -11.72
N ASP A 609 -19.80 8.86 -13.02
CA ASP A 609 -18.87 9.83 -13.62
C ASP A 609 -19.18 11.27 -13.13
N VAL A 610 -18.91 11.57 -11.86
CA VAL A 610 -18.90 12.92 -11.32
C VAL A 610 -17.45 13.41 -11.33
N ASP A 611 -16.89 13.54 -12.53
CA ASP A 611 -15.48 13.88 -12.73
C ASP A 611 -15.13 15.33 -12.34
N ASP A 612 -16.08 16.17 -11.92
CA ASP A 612 -15.84 17.57 -11.57
C ASP A 612 -16.69 18.05 -10.39
N GLU A 613 -16.04 18.49 -9.31
CA GLU A 613 -16.68 19.19 -8.18
C GLU A 613 -17.43 20.47 -8.63
N GLU A 614 -17.04 21.06 -9.78
CA GLU A 614 -17.74 22.21 -10.38
C GLU A 614 -19.02 21.82 -11.13
N ASN A 615 -19.23 20.54 -11.45
CA ASN A 615 -20.38 20.03 -12.20
C ASN A 615 -21.33 19.16 -11.36
N ILE A 616 -21.29 19.18 -10.02
CA ILE A 616 -22.28 18.47 -9.18
C ILE A 616 -23.73 18.92 -9.50
N PHE A 617 -23.90 20.12 -10.08
CA PHE A 617 -25.20 20.61 -10.55
C PHE A 617 -25.58 20.17 -11.99
N GLU A 618 -24.66 19.58 -12.75
CA GLU A 618 -24.87 19.10 -14.14
C GLU A 618 -24.58 17.58 -14.31
N GLY A 619 -23.87 16.94 -13.39
CA GLY A 619 -23.62 15.50 -13.35
C GLY A 619 -24.86 14.76 -12.86
N GLU A 620 -25.50 14.01 -13.76
CA GLU A 620 -26.69 13.23 -13.43
C GLU A 620 -26.32 12.09 -12.49
N VAL A 621 -26.89 12.10 -11.27
CA VAL A 621 -26.87 10.91 -10.41
C VAL A 621 -27.60 9.79 -11.14
N VAL A 622 -26.85 8.80 -11.61
CA VAL A 622 -27.41 7.66 -12.34
C VAL A 622 -28.02 6.66 -11.34
N SER A 623 -29.26 6.24 -11.63
CA SER A 623 -29.97 5.19 -10.91
C SER A 623 -29.78 3.85 -11.60
N ILE A 624 -29.29 2.85 -10.85
CA ILE A 624 -29.19 1.46 -11.33
C ILE A 624 -30.57 0.93 -11.69
N LEU A 625 -31.59 1.28 -10.88
CA LEU A 625 -32.94 0.78 -11.06
C LEU A 625 -33.63 1.34 -12.31
N ASP A 626 -33.28 2.56 -12.73
CA ASP A 626 -33.76 3.20 -13.96
C ASP A 626 -33.06 2.64 -15.20
N GLU A 627 -31.72 2.62 -15.16
CA GLU A 627 -30.90 2.18 -16.31
C GLU A 627 -31.05 0.68 -16.59
N PHE A 628 -31.16 -0.14 -15.53
CA PHE A 628 -31.19 -1.59 -15.64
C PHE A 628 -32.44 -2.22 -15.01
N PRO A 629 -33.57 -2.27 -15.74
CA PRO A 629 -34.83 -2.86 -15.26
C PRO A 629 -34.73 -4.37 -14.96
N ASN A 630 -33.71 -5.05 -15.51
CA ASN A 630 -33.45 -6.48 -15.39
C ASN A 630 -32.39 -6.85 -14.34
N VAL A 631 -31.93 -5.87 -13.54
CA VAL A 631 -30.95 -6.08 -12.47
C VAL A 631 -31.62 -6.19 -11.11
N VAL A 632 -31.08 -7.10 -10.30
CA VAL A 632 -31.37 -7.29 -8.87
C VAL A 632 -30.03 -7.28 -8.13
N SER A 633 -29.95 -6.57 -7.02
CA SER A 633 -28.79 -6.71 -6.11
C SER A 633 -29.07 -7.78 -5.08
N GLU A 634 -28.07 -8.56 -4.70
CA GLU A 634 -28.19 -9.51 -3.59
C GLU A 634 -27.13 -9.18 -2.54
N ASN A 635 -27.61 -8.71 -1.38
CA ASN A 635 -26.77 -8.30 -0.26
C ASN A 635 -26.42 -9.52 0.61
N PHE A 636 -25.16 -9.61 1.03
CA PHE A 636 -24.69 -10.68 1.90
C PHE A 636 -24.78 -10.20 3.34
N VAL A 637 -25.61 -10.83 4.17
CA VAL A 637 -25.80 -10.45 5.58
C VAL A 637 -25.05 -11.43 6.46
N ILE A 638 -24.15 -10.94 7.30
CA ILE A 638 -23.35 -11.74 8.24
C ILE A 638 -24.02 -11.77 9.61
N ASN A 639 -24.04 -12.95 10.23
CA ASN A 639 -24.69 -13.19 11.52
C ASN A 639 -26.14 -12.65 11.54
N PRO A 640 -26.96 -13.03 10.54
CA PRO A 640 -28.35 -12.59 10.44
C PRO A 640 -29.11 -12.91 11.73
N ASP A 641 -30.06 -12.06 12.09
CA ASP A 641 -30.96 -12.24 13.24
C ASP A 641 -30.22 -12.29 14.59
N THR A 642 -29.06 -11.62 14.68
CA THR A 642 -28.29 -11.46 15.92
C THR A 642 -27.92 -10.01 16.16
N GLU A 643 -27.51 -9.68 17.39
CA GLU A 643 -26.92 -8.38 17.76
C GLU A 643 -25.68 -8.01 16.91
N ASN A 644 -25.08 -8.97 16.20
CA ASN A 644 -23.88 -8.81 15.38
C ASN A 644 -24.18 -8.76 13.87
N GLU A 645 -25.45 -8.68 13.49
CA GLU A 645 -25.93 -8.57 12.13
C GLU A 645 -25.30 -7.37 11.41
N LYS A 646 -24.85 -7.56 10.17
CA LYS A 646 -24.30 -6.50 9.32
C LYS A 646 -24.21 -6.97 7.87
N PHE A 647 -24.06 -6.02 6.94
CA PHE A 647 -23.65 -6.37 5.61
C PHE A 647 -22.21 -6.91 5.57
N GLY A 648 -22.00 -7.87 4.68
CA GLY A 648 -20.77 -8.59 4.42
C GLY A 648 -20.36 -8.56 2.96
N GLY A 649 -21.07 -7.78 2.13
CA GLY A 649 -20.81 -7.57 0.70
C GLY A 649 -22.11 -7.59 -0.10
N ALA A 650 -22.00 -7.52 -1.42
CA ALA A 650 -23.14 -7.72 -2.33
C ALA A 650 -22.69 -8.25 -3.69
N THR A 651 -23.66 -8.57 -4.53
CA THR A 651 -23.49 -8.93 -5.94
C THR A 651 -24.65 -8.42 -6.77
N LEU A 652 -24.47 -8.32 -8.07
CA LEU A 652 -25.55 -8.05 -9.02
C LEU A 652 -25.96 -9.32 -9.75
N LEU A 653 -27.25 -9.43 -10.00
CA LEU A 653 -27.88 -10.47 -10.78
C LEU A 653 -28.54 -9.83 -12.01
N ILE A 654 -28.19 -10.32 -13.19
CA ILE A 654 -28.73 -9.84 -14.46
C ILE A 654 -29.63 -10.91 -15.06
N GLU A 655 -30.90 -10.58 -15.24
CA GLU A 655 -31.83 -11.38 -16.03
C GLU A 655 -31.61 -11.11 -17.52
N THR A 656 -31.09 -12.10 -18.28
CA THR A 656 -30.76 -11.91 -19.71
C THR A 656 -30.90 -13.20 -20.52
N GLU A 657 -30.45 -13.19 -21.78
CA GLU A 657 -30.45 -14.33 -22.70
C GLU A 657 -29.07 -14.52 -23.35
N SER A 658 -28.74 -15.78 -23.64
CA SER A 658 -27.61 -16.11 -24.52
C SER A 658 -27.92 -15.77 -25.98
N LYS A 659 -26.90 -15.73 -26.84
CA LYS A 659 -27.07 -15.62 -28.30
C LYS A 659 -27.95 -16.73 -28.89
N ASP A 660 -28.01 -17.88 -28.22
CA ASP A 660 -28.85 -19.03 -28.60
C ASP A 660 -30.26 -18.97 -27.98
N ASN A 661 -30.63 -17.85 -27.35
CA ASN A 661 -31.89 -17.62 -26.63
C ASN A 661 -32.12 -18.52 -25.41
N GLU A 662 -31.04 -19.01 -24.78
CA GLU A 662 -31.16 -19.62 -23.45
C GLU A 662 -31.40 -18.51 -22.41
N LYS A 663 -32.45 -18.61 -21.60
CA LYS A 663 -32.71 -17.66 -20.51
C LYS A 663 -31.70 -17.87 -19.38
N LEU A 664 -31.02 -16.81 -18.99
CA LEU A 664 -29.95 -16.83 -17.99
C LEU A 664 -30.28 -15.91 -16.82
N LEU A 665 -29.77 -16.31 -15.66
CA LEU A 665 -29.58 -15.47 -14.49
C LEU A 665 -28.07 -15.36 -14.28
N VAL A 666 -27.49 -14.23 -14.65
CA VAL A 666 -26.05 -14.00 -14.66
C VAL A 666 -25.62 -13.34 -13.36
N ILE A 667 -24.69 -13.96 -12.64
CA ILE A 667 -24.00 -13.39 -11.48
C ILE A 667 -22.87 -12.52 -12.00
N THR A 668 -22.79 -11.28 -11.55
CA THR A 668 -21.67 -10.39 -11.82
C THR A 668 -21.35 -9.54 -10.60
N GLY A 669 -20.09 -9.14 -10.46
CA GLY A 669 -19.67 -8.30 -9.35
C GLY A 669 -19.84 -8.98 -7.99
N ILE A 670 -19.46 -10.24 -7.86
CA ILE A 670 -19.64 -10.97 -6.60
C ILE A 670 -18.57 -10.56 -5.58
N ASN A 671 -18.92 -9.62 -4.71
CA ASN A 671 -17.97 -8.92 -3.84
C ASN A 671 -18.37 -9.03 -2.36
N PRO A 672 -18.08 -10.18 -1.70
CA PRO A 672 -17.96 -10.20 -0.25
C PRO A 672 -16.87 -9.20 0.18
N LEU A 673 -17.02 -8.50 1.29
CA LEU A 673 -16.00 -7.55 1.77
C LEU A 673 -14.64 -8.23 1.94
N GLU A 674 -13.55 -7.51 1.70
CA GLU A 674 -12.18 -8.07 1.71
C GLU A 674 -11.86 -8.79 3.04
N ASN A 675 -12.09 -8.12 4.16
CA ASN A 675 -11.92 -8.68 5.50
C ASN A 675 -12.89 -9.85 5.82
N VAL A 676 -13.99 -9.99 5.07
CA VAL A 676 -14.92 -11.10 5.20
C VAL A 676 -14.38 -12.29 4.43
N ILE A 677 -14.09 -12.13 3.15
CA ILE A 677 -13.67 -13.24 2.29
C ILE A 677 -12.30 -13.80 2.66
N ASN A 678 -11.40 -12.97 3.18
CA ASN A 678 -10.09 -13.41 3.68
C ASN A 678 -10.20 -14.28 4.95
N GLN A 679 -11.37 -14.37 5.58
CA GLN A 679 -11.66 -15.28 6.69
C GLN A 679 -12.49 -16.50 6.29
N LEU A 680 -13.06 -16.52 5.08
CA LEU A 680 -13.97 -17.56 4.60
C LEU A 680 -13.30 -18.41 3.54
N SER A 681 -13.76 -19.65 3.38
CA SER A 681 -13.42 -20.45 2.22
C SER A 681 -14.15 -19.91 0.97
N PRO A 682 -13.45 -19.40 -0.07
CA PRO A 682 -14.05 -19.00 -1.34
C PRO A 682 -14.92 -20.10 -1.95
N ARG A 683 -14.45 -21.34 -1.82
CA ARG A 683 -15.10 -22.55 -2.30
C ARG A 683 -16.47 -22.73 -1.66
N ASP A 684 -16.50 -22.81 -0.33
CA ASP A 684 -17.75 -23.04 0.38
C ASP A 684 -18.70 -21.84 0.26
N PHE A 685 -18.16 -20.62 0.25
CA PHE A 685 -18.94 -19.41 -0.02
C PHE A 685 -19.69 -19.49 -1.36
N LEU A 686 -18.99 -19.73 -2.47
CA LEU A 686 -19.63 -19.84 -3.79
C LEU A 686 -20.62 -21.00 -3.83
N LYS A 687 -20.28 -22.13 -3.20
CA LYS A 687 -21.20 -23.28 -3.14
C LYS A 687 -22.50 -22.95 -2.42
N GLN A 688 -22.44 -22.35 -1.23
CA GLN A 688 -23.64 -21.97 -0.48
C GLN A 688 -24.46 -20.92 -1.25
N TYR A 689 -23.79 -19.98 -1.92
CA TYR A 689 -24.42 -18.98 -2.77
C TYR A 689 -25.18 -19.63 -3.94
N LEU A 690 -24.56 -20.56 -4.67
CA LEU A 690 -25.21 -21.27 -5.78
C LEU A 690 -26.38 -22.16 -5.32
N ILE A 691 -26.28 -22.80 -4.14
CA ILE A 691 -27.40 -23.58 -3.58
C ILE A 691 -28.63 -22.68 -3.35
N HIS A 692 -28.41 -21.45 -2.91
CA HIS A 692 -29.47 -20.46 -2.78
C HIS A 692 -30.00 -20.04 -4.15
N LEU A 693 -29.11 -19.55 -5.02
CA LEU A 693 -29.47 -18.94 -6.30
C LEU A 693 -30.14 -19.94 -7.27
N ASP A 694 -29.75 -21.22 -7.24
CA ASP A 694 -30.38 -22.27 -8.04
C ASP A 694 -31.90 -22.39 -7.77
N LYS A 695 -32.34 -22.10 -6.54
CA LYS A 695 -33.78 -22.06 -6.22
C LYS A 695 -34.48 -20.89 -6.92
N ALA A 696 -33.86 -19.71 -6.94
CA ALA A 696 -34.39 -18.54 -7.63
C ALA A 696 -34.39 -18.75 -9.16
N ALA A 697 -33.27 -19.21 -9.72
CA ALA A 697 -33.13 -19.51 -11.14
C ALA A 697 -34.17 -20.53 -11.63
N LYS A 698 -34.44 -21.59 -10.86
CA LYS A 698 -35.50 -22.57 -11.17
C LYS A 698 -36.89 -21.96 -11.18
N ARG A 699 -37.22 -21.09 -10.22
CA ARG A 699 -38.52 -20.39 -10.18
C ARG A 699 -38.70 -19.42 -11.35
N LEU A 700 -37.60 -18.82 -11.82
CA LEU A 700 -37.57 -17.92 -12.97
C LEU A 700 -37.46 -18.66 -14.32
N GLU A 701 -37.35 -19.99 -14.32
CA GLU A 701 -37.09 -20.81 -15.51
C GLU A 701 -35.81 -20.38 -16.27
N ARG A 702 -34.76 -20.04 -15.52
CA ARG A 702 -33.45 -19.57 -15.99
C ARG A 702 -32.35 -20.56 -15.62
N LYS A 703 -31.25 -20.56 -16.38
CA LYS A 703 -30.00 -21.22 -15.98
C LYS A 703 -29.08 -20.22 -15.29
N THR A 704 -28.36 -20.65 -14.28
CA THR A 704 -27.35 -19.83 -13.61
C THR A 704 -26.10 -19.72 -14.47
N ALA A 705 -25.57 -18.51 -14.58
CA ALA A 705 -24.28 -18.23 -15.16
C ALA A 705 -23.51 -17.26 -14.26
N ILE A 706 -22.19 -17.22 -14.40
CA ILE A 706 -21.30 -16.33 -13.66
C ILE A 706 -20.34 -15.64 -14.60
N THR A 707 -20.05 -14.38 -14.31
CA THR A 707 -19.03 -13.60 -14.99
C THR A 707 -17.67 -13.87 -14.37
N ILE A 708 -16.70 -14.29 -15.19
CA ILE A 708 -15.31 -14.47 -14.81
C ILE A 708 -14.41 -13.93 -15.93
N ASP A 709 -13.91 -12.72 -15.77
CA ASP A 709 -12.98 -12.06 -16.70
C ASP A 709 -11.53 -12.56 -16.51
N ASP A 710 -10.53 -11.82 -17.00
CA ASP A 710 -9.11 -12.21 -16.97
C ASP A 710 -8.30 -11.60 -15.80
N HIS A 711 -8.93 -10.83 -14.91
CA HIS A 711 -8.25 -10.15 -13.80
C HIS A 711 -9.16 -9.79 -12.61
N SER A 712 -8.58 -9.75 -11.40
CA SER A 712 -9.24 -9.15 -10.24
C SER A 712 -9.41 -7.64 -10.46
N GLY A 713 -10.57 -7.11 -10.09
CA GLY A 713 -10.93 -5.69 -10.29
C GLY A 713 -11.82 -5.45 -11.50
N GLY A 714 -12.08 -6.48 -12.33
CA GLY A 714 -13.03 -6.38 -13.42
C GLY A 714 -14.48 -6.70 -13.01
N SER A 715 -15.30 -6.99 -14.02
CA SER A 715 -16.71 -7.41 -13.92
C SER A 715 -17.00 -8.60 -13.00
N ALA A 716 -16.02 -9.47 -12.75
CA ALA A 716 -16.21 -10.66 -11.91
C ALA A 716 -16.22 -10.31 -10.42
N THR A 717 -15.11 -9.77 -9.91
CA THR A 717 -14.91 -9.39 -8.50
C THR A 717 -13.62 -8.58 -8.35
N ASN A 718 -13.59 -7.64 -7.41
CA ASN A 718 -12.38 -6.93 -6.98
C ASN A 718 -11.74 -7.55 -5.73
N ARG A 719 -12.13 -8.79 -5.36
CA ARG A 719 -11.57 -9.54 -4.23
C ARG A 719 -10.52 -10.53 -4.71
N PRO A 720 -9.21 -10.27 -4.51
CA PRO A 720 -8.15 -11.10 -5.09
C PRO A 720 -8.22 -12.57 -4.67
N THR A 721 -8.52 -12.83 -3.39
CA THR A 721 -8.69 -14.20 -2.85
C THR A 721 -9.84 -14.93 -3.53
N PHE A 722 -10.96 -14.26 -3.78
CA PHE A 722 -12.11 -14.85 -4.46
C PHE A 722 -11.83 -15.05 -5.95
N PHE A 723 -11.26 -14.04 -6.61
CA PHE A 723 -10.89 -14.09 -8.02
C PHE A 723 -9.91 -15.23 -8.33
N ALA A 724 -8.94 -15.49 -7.43
CA ALA A 724 -7.98 -16.58 -7.58
C ALA A 724 -8.69 -17.94 -7.66
N TYR A 725 -9.74 -18.15 -6.85
CA TYR A 725 -10.57 -19.36 -6.92
C TYR A 725 -11.40 -19.41 -8.21
N LEU A 726 -12.09 -18.32 -8.59
CA LEU A 726 -12.88 -18.25 -9.82
C LEU A 726 -12.02 -18.53 -11.07
N SER A 727 -10.82 -17.94 -11.13
CA SER A 727 -9.85 -18.16 -12.21
C SER A 727 -9.40 -19.61 -12.33
N LYS A 728 -9.31 -20.34 -11.21
CA LYS A 728 -8.91 -21.75 -11.18
C LYS A 728 -10.00 -22.66 -11.76
N ILE A 729 -11.27 -22.35 -11.54
CA ILE A 729 -12.41 -23.14 -12.04
C ILE A 729 -12.83 -22.75 -13.46
N LYS A 730 -12.60 -21.49 -13.89
CA LYS A 730 -12.97 -20.93 -15.20
C LYS A 730 -12.67 -21.86 -16.39
N PRO A 731 -11.48 -22.50 -16.51
CA PRO A 731 -11.16 -23.36 -17.66
C PRO A 731 -12.04 -24.60 -17.80
N TYR A 732 -12.76 -24.99 -16.74
CA TYR A 732 -13.59 -26.19 -16.69
C TYR A 732 -15.09 -25.89 -16.84
N LEU A 733 -15.46 -24.61 -16.92
CA LEU A 733 -16.84 -24.16 -17.08
C LEU A 733 -17.19 -23.97 -18.57
N LYS A 734 -18.47 -24.16 -18.90
CA LYS A 734 -18.95 -23.92 -20.27
C LYS A 734 -19.16 -22.42 -20.49
N LYS A 735 -18.32 -21.80 -21.31
CA LYS A 735 -18.52 -20.41 -21.76
C LYS A 735 -19.85 -20.27 -22.51
N VAL A 736 -20.57 -19.18 -22.25
CA VAL A 736 -21.78 -18.77 -22.97
C VAL A 736 -21.65 -17.32 -23.37
N THR A 737 -22.10 -16.99 -24.57
CA THR A 737 -22.05 -15.63 -25.08
C THR A 737 -23.42 -14.97 -24.94
N LEU A 738 -23.47 -13.80 -24.31
CA LEU A 738 -24.72 -13.05 -24.09
C LEU A 738 -25.19 -12.33 -25.36
N LYS A 739 -26.51 -12.14 -25.46
CA LYS A 739 -27.19 -11.60 -26.65
C LYS A 739 -27.07 -10.08 -26.78
N SER A 740 -27.32 -9.36 -25.69
CA SER A 740 -27.41 -7.90 -25.66
C SER A 740 -26.21 -7.29 -24.95
N LYS A 741 -25.65 -6.22 -25.52
CA LYS A 741 -24.64 -5.42 -24.83
C LYS A 741 -25.30 -4.41 -23.89
N GLU A 742 -26.33 -3.74 -24.38
CA GLU A 742 -27.09 -2.71 -23.65
C GLU A 742 -27.63 -3.23 -22.31
N ASP A 743 -28.12 -4.48 -22.26
CA ASP A 743 -28.71 -5.04 -21.03
C ASP A 743 -27.67 -5.70 -20.09
N THR A 744 -26.37 -5.68 -20.44
CA THR A 744 -25.33 -6.44 -19.74
C THR A 744 -24.00 -5.71 -19.55
N GLU A 745 -23.79 -4.56 -20.19
CA GLU A 745 -22.66 -3.69 -19.91
C GLU A 745 -22.95 -2.90 -18.63
N PHE A 746 -22.12 -3.08 -17.61
CA PHE A 746 -22.25 -2.38 -16.34
C PHE A 746 -20.93 -1.70 -16.03
N ASN A 747 -20.95 -0.40 -15.72
CA ASN A 747 -19.75 0.39 -15.43
C ASN A 747 -18.64 0.26 -16.50
N GLY A 748 -19.03 0.30 -17.79
CA GLY A 748 -18.11 0.16 -18.93
C GLY A 748 -17.56 -1.26 -19.18
N TYR A 749 -17.96 -2.26 -18.38
CA TYR A 749 -17.54 -3.65 -18.56
C TYR A 749 -18.52 -4.44 -19.44
N ASP A 750 -18.08 -4.82 -20.65
CA ASP A 750 -18.83 -5.71 -21.55
C ASP A 750 -18.62 -7.19 -21.17
N ILE A 751 -19.58 -7.77 -20.43
CA ILE A 751 -19.48 -9.15 -19.91
C ILE A 751 -19.88 -10.23 -20.92
N ARG A 752 -20.27 -9.87 -22.15
CA ARG A 752 -20.86 -10.82 -23.11
C ARG A 752 -19.94 -11.98 -23.44
N GLU A 753 -18.63 -11.77 -23.37
CA GLU A 753 -17.60 -12.76 -23.68
C GLU A 753 -16.90 -13.33 -22.43
N ASP A 754 -17.35 -12.98 -21.23
CA ASP A 754 -16.75 -13.45 -19.97
C ASP A 754 -17.76 -14.18 -19.08
N THR A 755 -18.85 -14.67 -19.66
CA THR A 755 -19.92 -15.39 -18.95
C THR A 755 -19.80 -16.92 -19.10
N TYR A 756 -20.02 -17.65 -18.01
CA TYR A 756 -19.88 -19.12 -17.93
C TYR A 756 -21.07 -19.75 -17.21
N LEU A 757 -21.60 -20.85 -17.74
CA LEU A 757 -22.60 -21.64 -17.00
C LEU A 757 -21.98 -22.27 -15.76
N ILE A 758 -22.73 -22.28 -14.67
CA ILE A 758 -22.28 -22.84 -13.41
C ILE A 758 -23.46 -23.45 -12.64
N SER A 759 -23.22 -24.59 -12.01
CA SER A 759 -24.12 -25.22 -11.05
C SER A 759 -23.34 -25.80 -9.87
N VAL A 760 -24.05 -26.25 -8.83
CA VAL A 760 -23.44 -26.95 -7.69
C VAL A 760 -22.76 -28.24 -8.16
N GLU A 761 -23.38 -28.97 -9.08
CA GLU A 761 -22.82 -30.21 -9.66
C GLU A 761 -21.56 -29.93 -10.49
N ASP A 762 -21.52 -28.81 -11.22
CA ASP A 762 -20.31 -28.38 -11.93
C ASP A 762 -19.17 -28.11 -10.95
N LEU A 763 -19.42 -27.38 -9.85
CA LEU A 763 -18.41 -27.14 -8.83
C LEU A 763 -17.89 -28.43 -8.21
N GLU A 764 -18.78 -29.33 -7.78
CA GLU A 764 -18.38 -30.59 -7.15
C GLU A 764 -17.55 -31.47 -8.10
N ARG A 765 -17.89 -31.49 -9.38
CA ARG A 765 -17.11 -32.19 -10.42
C ARG A 765 -15.72 -31.56 -10.58
N ILE A 766 -15.66 -30.24 -10.76
CA ILE A 766 -14.40 -29.51 -11.00
C ILE A 766 -13.47 -29.63 -9.80
N GLU A 767 -14.01 -29.53 -8.59
CA GLU A 767 -13.24 -29.67 -7.35
C GLU A 767 -12.62 -31.07 -7.23
N LYS A 768 -13.36 -32.11 -7.59
CA LYS A 768 -12.84 -33.47 -7.65
C LYS A 768 -11.73 -33.63 -8.68
N GLU A 769 -11.86 -32.97 -9.84
CA GLU A 769 -10.81 -32.98 -10.89
C GLU A 769 -9.54 -32.23 -10.44
N LEU A 770 -9.70 -31.16 -9.65
CA LEU A 770 -8.62 -30.31 -9.18
C LEU A 770 -8.00 -30.76 -7.84
N ASN A 771 -8.54 -31.81 -7.21
CA ASN A 771 -8.20 -32.24 -5.85
C ASN A 771 -8.27 -31.08 -4.83
N LEU A 772 -9.35 -30.32 -4.90
CA LEU A 772 -9.63 -29.16 -4.05
C LEU A 772 -10.36 -29.52 -2.75
#